data_AF-A0A3T0RQY5-F1
#
_entry.id   AF-A0A3T0RQY5-F1
#
_cell.length_a   1.000
_cell.length_b   1.000
_cell.length_c   1.000
_cell.angle_alpha   90.00
_cell.angle_beta   90.00
_cell.angle_gamma   90.00
#
_symmetry.space_group_name_H-M   'P 1'
#
loop_
_entity.id
_entity.type
_entity.pdbx_description
1 polymer ?
#
loop_
_entity_poly.entity_id
_entity_poly.type
_entity_poly.pdbx_seq_one_letter_code
_entity_poly.pdbx_strand_id
1 'polypeptide(L)'
;MNSKMLNILFSLIAVLGFVGCDKFLKGKPQPPKIVEIQASDLDCVKDVQADFKKLVESQASEQDIDNSFSCLYRTLDQFKNRAEGSTNPNSFTNSDLFTIFDTFFKDAKVSQTATDNLLVLKKALLGGVENEITKTELDLLKDYLKVLQVEVKKLSPYIKVFAFKKEDGPFDQKTLNLAFSQLRHSLKTLLTASKISRVEYNFEDVKQLTTSLNLIEDQDDQHLLTLVENVVNLLAGAEPLKSESEYLLAIDNFVDIASLYADALYTDIKFEVTEKNQLNKVLDFTGRLIDNLESSVQYKKTQEIPIKYLDPIIAEVLKAKIIPVDVSEATFMRFYKTLIIRVFNDQKGIDALSLKSLRPVNFRNLKREYHIFRMYQDMINSFDFTARTYITPAALAAKIKAYNFVPALSKAISINGLDQALVYDISLGLEELRAESQSNLPILYRDKKMVVASTQNSAEVDWEDVSRAHYVKMLARELMLGWADLDPSLNLYKSTMPKKGFMNWYADFKDFAIEIKLFDPRATDNGADNFTQADLFTYSGNGDNMLSYQEILQFVNMLLSGGGELTTQIQDVMEKAGCNLKQLDIFGKPWIDEKCFLKNLRSNSTQLFSHIYLFGNYVKSLSEQEYLGFYTELMGVARLNPDTVGRIETSDVRTFSLLSMFIDSLFTIYDTRAPFGEVDPDEIRASYPRFKNFVADYVKKPDVAEKLKEWDAWYNVCKLSHSKDEFLREAFVFLVYNGRIPEQSDVSLACNFGDIFNFEGNVDRRGIISTFQILKDEIALGNAGKN
;
A
#
# COMPACT_ATOMS: atom_id res chain seq x y z
N MET A 1 -26.19 -4.66 0.79
CA MET A 1 -25.97 -5.81 1.72
C MET A 1 -26.05 -5.49 3.22
N ASN A 2 -26.02 -4.23 3.69
CA ASN A 2 -25.71 -3.93 5.11
C ASN A 2 -26.78 -3.13 5.91
N SER A 3 -28.10 -3.42 5.78
CA SER A 3 -29.06 -2.90 6.79
C SER A 3 -28.93 -3.65 8.13
N LYS A 4 -28.11 -4.71 8.15
CA LYS A 4 -28.10 -5.72 9.21
C LYS A 4 -27.14 -5.41 10.37
N MET A 5 -26.06 -4.63 10.15
CA MET A 5 -25.20 -4.13 11.23
C MET A 5 -25.97 -3.21 12.18
N LEU A 6 -26.79 -2.37 11.56
CA LEU A 6 -27.72 -1.51 12.26
C LEU A 6 -28.88 -2.32 12.86
N ASN A 7 -29.37 -3.37 12.17
CA ASN A 7 -30.31 -4.31 12.78
C ASN A 7 -29.71 -4.96 14.03
N ILE A 8 -28.45 -5.39 14.10
CA ILE A 8 -27.91 -6.01 15.33
C ILE A 8 -27.82 -5.01 16.49
N LEU A 9 -27.30 -3.80 16.24
CA LEU A 9 -27.20 -2.74 17.25
C LEU A 9 -28.58 -2.28 17.75
N PHE A 10 -29.56 -2.15 16.85
CA PHE A 10 -30.95 -1.83 17.19
C PHE A 10 -31.77 -3.04 17.63
N SER A 11 -31.37 -4.27 17.33
CA SER A 11 -32.04 -5.49 17.79
C SER A 11 -31.72 -5.77 19.25
N LEU A 12 -30.55 -5.37 19.74
CA LEU A 12 -30.30 -5.29 21.20
C LEU A 12 -31.29 -4.33 21.89
N ILE A 13 -31.70 -3.25 21.20
CA ILE A 13 -32.73 -2.30 21.68
C ILE A 13 -34.13 -2.88 21.50
N ALA A 14 -34.42 -3.56 20.39
CA ALA A 14 -35.69 -4.21 20.09
C ALA A 14 -35.89 -5.52 20.86
N VAL A 15 -34.86 -6.09 21.47
CA VAL A 15 -35.00 -7.23 22.38
C VAL A 15 -35.36 -6.75 23.78
N LEU A 16 -34.85 -5.59 24.22
CA LEU A 16 -35.43 -4.88 25.36
C LEU A 16 -36.86 -4.40 25.06
N GLY A 17 -37.27 -4.45 23.78
CA GLY A 17 -38.58 -4.09 23.27
C GLY A 17 -39.27 -5.15 22.42
N PHE A 18 -39.27 -6.41 22.90
CA PHE A 18 -40.12 -7.53 22.48
C PHE A 18 -40.36 -7.69 20.95
N VAL A 19 -39.63 -8.63 20.34
CA VAL A 19 -39.86 -9.11 18.97
C VAL A 19 -41.26 -9.75 18.83
N GLY A 20 -42.15 -9.07 18.09
CA GLY A 20 -43.33 -9.56 17.33
C GLY A 20 -44.33 -10.52 18.00
N CYS A 21 -45.59 -10.10 18.19
CA CYS A 21 -46.73 -10.94 18.61
C CYS A 21 -47.90 -10.85 17.61
N ASP A 22 -48.15 -11.90 16.80
CA ASP A 22 -49.29 -11.93 15.85
C ASP A 22 -50.41 -12.91 16.28
N LYS A 23 -50.17 -13.77 17.28
CA LYS A 23 -51.18 -14.76 17.75
C LYS A 23 -51.95 -14.41 19.03
N PHE A 24 -51.86 -13.17 19.51
CA PHE A 24 -52.44 -12.76 20.79
C PHE A 24 -53.99 -12.74 20.87
N LEU A 25 -54.74 -12.99 19.77
CA LEU A 25 -56.19 -12.75 19.76
C LEU A 25 -57.11 -13.97 19.65
N LYS A 26 -56.64 -15.24 19.66
CA LYS A 26 -57.56 -16.40 19.65
C LYS A 26 -57.02 -17.62 20.42
N GLY A 27 -57.40 -17.75 21.70
CA GLY A 27 -57.28 -19.01 22.46
C GLY A 27 -57.96 -18.92 23.83
N LYS A 28 -58.87 -19.86 24.14
CA LYS A 28 -59.60 -19.92 25.42
C LYS A 28 -58.66 -20.28 26.58
N PRO A 29 -58.86 -19.71 27.79
CA PRO A 29 -57.96 -19.92 28.93
C PRO A 29 -58.18 -21.27 29.62
N GLN A 30 -57.09 -21.88 30.10
CA GLN A 30 -57.10 -22.75 31.29
C GLN A 30 -56.17 -22.13 32.35
N PRO A 31 -56.48 -22.28 33.65
CA PRO A 31 -55.83 -21.52 34.70
C PRO A 31 -54.46 -22.13 35.06
N PRO A 32 -53.47 -21.28 35.38
CA PRO A 32 -53.22 -20.99 36.80
C PRO A 32 -53.13 -19.48 37.09
N LYS A 33 -53.11 -19.16 38.40
CA LYS A 33 -53.28 -17.84 39.06
C LYS A 33 -52.82 -16.63 38.23
N ILE A 34 -53.77 -15.71 38.10
CA ILE A 34 -53.90 -14.67 37.08
C ILE A 34 -52.99 -13.47 37.36
N VAL A 35 -52.05 -13.23 36.46
CA VAL A 35 -51.64 -11.89 36.03
C VAL A 35 -52.49 -11.57 34.80
N GLU A 36 -53.57 -10.80 34.94
CA GLU A 36 -54.43 -10.40 33.82
C GLU A 36 -53.87 -9.11 33.19
N ILE A 37 -53.04 -9.26 32.17
CA ILE A 37 -52.72 -8.13 31.29
C ILE A 37 -53.85 -8.02 30.27
N GLN A 38 -54.65 -6.95 30.33
CA GLN A 38 -55.69 -6.71 29.34
C GLN A 38 -55.07 -6.51 27.95
N ALA A 39 -55.57 -7.25 26.96
CA ALA A 39 -55.03 -7.31 25.60
C ALA A 39 -54.93 -5.94 24.90
N SER A 40 -55.87 -5.04 25.18
CA SER A 40 -55.92 -3.70 24.60
C SER A 40 -54.76 -2.79 25.02
N ASP A 41 -54.11 -3.06 26.16
CA ASP A 41 -53.03 -2.22 26.69
C ASP A 41 -51.67 -2.48 26.01
N LEU A 42 -51.51 -3.64 25.36
CA LEU A 42 -50.28 -4.08 24.70
C LEU A 42 -50.38 -4.10 23.16
N ASP A 43 -51.50 -3.65 22.58
CA ASP A 43 -51.70 -3.71 21.12
C ASP A 43 -50.65 -2.93 20.31
N CYS A 44 -50.03 -1.89 20.89
CA CYS A 44 -48.97 -1.12 20.24
C CYS A 44 -47.70 -1.92 19.95
N VAL A 45 -47.45 -3.02 20.67
CA VAL A 45 -46.21 -3.81 20.55
C VAL A 45 -46.08 -4.41 19.14
N LYS A 46 -47.21 -4.62 18.45
CA LYS A 46 -47.27 -5.10 17.06
C LYS A 46 -46.63 -4.13 16.07
N ASP A 47 -46.77 -2.82 16.33
CA ASP A 47 -46.29 -1.76 15.45
C ASP A 47 -44.81 -1.42 15.73
N VAL A 48 -44.33 -1.69 16.95
CA VAL A 48 -42.94 -1.44 17.38
C VAL A 48 -41.93 -2.12 16.45
N GLN A 49 -42.13 -3.39 16.09
CA GLN A 49 -41.23 -4.10 15.18
C GLN A 49 -41.21 -3.46 13.78
N ALA A 50 -42.36 -3.04 13.27
CA ALA A 50 -42.47 -2.40 11.97
C ALA A 50 -41.80 -1.01 11.98
N ASP A 51 -41.97 -0.25 13.05
CA ASP A 51 -41.37 1.08 13.22
C ASP A 51 -39.85 1.01 13.42
N PHE A 52 -39.34 0.02 14.16
CA PHE A 52 -37.90 -0.24 14.22
C PHE A 52 -37.34 -0.66 12.87
N LYS A 53 -38.06 -1.48 12.10
CA LYS A 53 -37.65 -1.83 10.73
C LYS A 53 -37.58 -0.57 9.84
N LYS A 54 -38.58 0.31 9.91
CA LYS A 54 -38.54 1.61 9.21
C LYS A 54 -37.33 2.43 9.65
N LEU A 55 -36.97 2.43 10.93
CA LEU A 55 -35.82 3.16 11.44
C LEU A 55 -34.52 2.65 10.81
N VAL A 56 -34.33 1.34 10.77
CA VAL A 56 -33.15 0.71 10.16
C VAL A 56 -33.10 0.96 8.65
N GLU A 57 -34.25 0.97 7.99
CA GLU A 57 -34.39 1.31 6.58
C GLU A 57 -34.28 2.82 6.30
N SER A 58 -34.06 3.65 7.33
CA SER A 58 -34.01 5.11 7.27
C SER A 58 -35.30 5.75 6.72
N GLN A 59 -36.44 5.17 7.07
CA GLN A 59 -37.79 5.58 6.69
C GLN A 59 -38.64 5.99 7.89
N ALA A 60 -38.17 5.79 9.13
CA ALA A 60 -38.91 6.19 10.32
C ALA A 60 -38.96 7.71 10.48
N SER A 61 -40.14 8.22 10.79
CA SER A 61 -40.34 9.58 11.30
C SER A 61 -39.99 9.65 12.78
N GLU A 62 -39.75 10.87 13.31
CA GLU A 62 -39.60 11.06 14.75
C GLU A 62 -40.83 10.57 15.54
N GLN A 63 -42.02 10.65 14.94
CA GLN A 63 -43.25 10.17 15.54
C GLN A 63 -43.27 8.64 15.64
N ASP A 64 -42.76 7.91 14.64
CA ASP A 64 -42.65 6.45 14.69
C ASP A 64 -41.72 6.03 15.86
N ILE A 65 -40.62 6.77 16.05
CA ILE A 65 -39.69 6.56 17.19
C ILE A 65 -40.42 6.85 18.52
N ASP A 66 -41.14 7.96 18.63
CA ASP A 66 -41.88 8.31 19.86
C ASP A 66 -42.96 7.30 20.20
N ASN A 67 -43.70 6.83 19.20
CA ASN A 67 -44.74 5.82 19.36
C ASN A 67 -44.13 4.51 19.87
N SER A 68 -42.99 4.10 19.29
CA SER A 68 -42.27 2.90 19.68
C SER A 68 -41.81 2.96 21.14
N PHE A 69 -41.11 4.02 21.54
CA PHE A 69 -40.62 4.17 22.92
C PHE A 69 -41.76 4.37 23.93
N SER A 70 -42.83 5.08 23.56
CA SER A 70 -44.03 5.22 24.41
C SER A 70 -44.70 3.87 24.67
N CYS A 71 -44.75 3.00 23.65
CA CYS A 71 -45.22 1.64 23.79
C CYS A 71 -44.37 0.83 24.79
N LEU A 72 -43.03 0.96 24.70
CA LEU A 72 -42.11 0.29 25.63
C LEU A 72 -42.29 0.77 27.07
N TYR A 73 -42.42 2.08 27.30
CA TYR A 73 -42.66 2.61 28.65
C TYR A 73 -43.94 2.07 29.26
N ARG A 74 -45.04 2.07 28.49
CA ARG A 74 -46.32 1.53 28.95
C ARG A 74 -46.22 0.04 29.23
N THR A 75 -45.53 -0.72 28.38
CA THR A 75 -45.33 -2.16 28.55
C THR A 75 -44.55 -2.45 29.84
N LEU A 76 -43.48 -1.71 30.12
CA LEU A 76 -42.71 -1.84 31.35
C LEU A 76 -43.52 -1.44 32.60
N ASP A 77 -44.37 -0.42 32.51
CA ASP A 77 -45.27 -0.04 33.61
C ASP A 77 -46.31 -1.11 33.90
N GLN A 78 -46.90 -1.70 32.87
CA GLN A 78 -47.85 -2.81 33.05
C GLN A 78 -47.14 -4.03 33.63
N PHE A 79 -45.95 -4.36 33.13
CA PHE A 79 -45.13 -5.45 33.65
C PHE A 79 -44.82 -5.26 35.14
N LYS A 80 -44.30 -4.08 35.52
CA LYS A 80 -43.97 -3.74 36.90
C LYS A 80 -45.18 -3.83 37.85
N ASN A 81 -46.33 -3.32 37.42
CA ASN A 81 -47.52 -3.19 38.27
C ASN A 81 -48.36 -4.47 38.35
N ARG A 82 -48.34 -5.31 37.30
CA ARG A 82 -49.21 -6.48 37.20
C ARG A 82 -48.50 -7.81 37.38
N ALA A 83 -47.18 -7.89 37.16
CA ALA A 83 -46.42 -9.12 37.38
C ALA A 83 -45.84 -9.22 38.80
N GLU A 84 -45.77 -10.45 39.31
CA GLU A 84 -45.11 -10.80 40.57
C GLU A 84 -44.15 -11.98 40.30
N GLY A 85 -42.95 -11.94 40.88
CA GLY A 85 -41.99 -13.03 40.75
C GLY A 85 -42.39 -14.24 41.59
N SER A 86 -42.01 -15.44 41.13
CA SER A 86 -42.34 -16.69 41.83
C SER A 86 -41.65 -16.82 43.19
N THR A 87 -40.45 -16.26 43.34
CA THR A 87 -39.65 -16.34 44.57
C THR A 87 -39.79 -15.10 45.46
N ASN A 88 -39.88 -13.91 44.85
CA ASN A 88 -40.04 -12.63 45.54
C ASN A 88 -41.03 -11.76 44.75
N PRO A 89 -42.09 -11.20 45.36
CA PRO A 89 -43.06 -10.35 44.65
C PRO A 89 -42.48 -9.11 43.95
N ASN A 90 -41.28 -8.68 44.36
CA ASN A 90 -40.61 -7.48 43.86
C ASN A 90 -39.39 -7.75 42.97
N SER A 91 -39.06 -9.00 42.65
CA SER A 91 -37.98 -9.35 41.72
C SER A 91 -38.36 -10.52 40.81
N PHE A 92 -37.73 -10.60 39.65
CA PHE A 92 -37.99 -11.61 38.64
C PHE A 92 -36.69 -12.33 38.30
N THR A 93 -36.64 -13.63 38.56
CA THR A 93 -35.49 -14.49 38.23
C THR A 93 -35.46 -14.84 36.73
N ASN A 94 -34.39 -15.47 36.25
CA ASN A 94 -34.35 -16.04 34.90
C ASN A 94 -35.59 -16.90 34.60
N SER A 95 -35.95 -17.82 35.50
CA SER A 95 -37.11 -18.71 35.29
C SER A 95 -38.43 -17.95 35.22
N ASP A 96 -38.57 -16.88 36.01
CA ASP A 96 -39.74 -15.99 35.94
C ASP A 96 -39.81 -15.29 34.58
N LEU A 97 -38.70 -14.69 34.14
CA LEU A 97 -38.61 -14.00 32.85
C LEU A 97 -38.90 -14.97 31.70
N PHE A 98 -38.28 -16.15 31.68
CA PHE A 98 -38.51 -17.16 30.65
C PHE A 98 -39.98 -17.58 30.60
N THR A 99 -40.59 -17.85 31.76
CA THR A 99 -42.01 -18.21 31.83
C THR A 99 -42.89 -17.07 31.29
N ILE A 100 -42.55 -15.82 31.58
CA ILE A 100 -43.27 -14.64 31.11
C ILE A 100 -43.11 -14.48 29.60
N PHE A 101 -41.89 -14.59 29.06
CA PHE A 101 -41.64 -14.54 27.61
C PHE A 101 -42.33 -15.70 26.88
N ASP A 102 -42.25 -16.94 27.38
CA ASP A 102 -42.91 -18.10 26.79
C ASP A 102 -44.44 -18.03 26.93
N THR A 103 -44.98 -17.42 27.98
CA THR A 103 -46.43 -17.32 28.16
C THR A 103 -47.03 -16.20 27.31
N PHE A 104 -46.40 -15.03 27.30
CA PHE A 104 -46.98 -13.80 26.76
C PHE A 104 -46.34 -13.33 25.43
N PHE A 105 -45.16 -13.84 25.08
CA PHE A 105 -44.37 -13.43 23.92
C PHE A 105 -43.86 -14.64 23.11
N LYS A 106 -44.72 -15.65 22.90
CA LYS A 106 -44.38 -16.93 22.23
C LYS A 106 -43.69 -16.80 20.88
N ASP A 107 -44.07 -15.77 20.13
CA ASP A 107 -43.57 -15.50 18.79
C ASP A 107 -42.11 -14.98 18.81
N ALA A 108 -41.64 -14.46 19.96
CA ALA A 108 -40.27 -14.00 20.17
C ALA A 108 -39.23 -15.13 20.33
N LYS A 109 -39.68 -16.39 20.51
CA LYS A 109 -38.82 -17.59 20.65
C LYS A 109 -37.62 -17.41 21.61
N VAL A 110 -37.83 -16.69 22.73
CA VAL A 110 -36.78 -16.41 23.70
C VAL A 110 -36.40 -17.69 24.44
N SER A 111 -35.15 -18.11 24.32
CA SER A 111 -34.63 -19.28 25.03
C SER A 111 -34.31 -18.96 26.50
N GLN A 112 -34.19 -19.98 27.36
CA GLN A 112 -33.76 -19.78 28.74
C GLN A 112 -32.34 -19.18 28.83
N THR A 113 -31.48 -19.51 27.87
CA THR A 113 -30.15 -18.90 27.72
C THR A 113 -30.25 -17.42 27.35
N ALA A 114 -31.24 -17.02 26.55
CA ALA A 114 -31.46 -15.62 26.22
C ALA A 114 -31.90 -14.81 27.44
N THR A 115 -32.72 -15.37 28.32
CA THR A 115 -33.12 -14.71 29.57
C THR A 115 -31.98 -14.62 30.59
N ASP A 116 -31.06 -15.58 30.63
CA ASP A 116 -29.78 -15.44 31.36
C ASP A 116 -28.96 -14.28 30.79
N ASN A 117 -28.71 -14.27 29.48
CA ASN A 117 -27.92 -13.22 28.83
C ASN A 117 -28.56 -11.82 28.98
N LEU A 118 -29.90 -11.73 29.01
CA LEU A 118 -30.63 -10.49 29.27
C LEU A 118 -30.39 -9.95 30.69
N LEU A 119 -30.27 -10.84 31.68
CA LEU A 119 -29.97 -10.44 33.05
C LEU A 119 -28.50 -10.03 33.21
N VAL A 120 -27.58 -10.63 32.45
CA VAL A 120 -26.18 -10.16 32.34
C VAL A 120 -26.14 -8.75 31.74
N LEU A 121 -26.85 -8.50 30.63
CA LEU A 121 -26.99 -7.15 30.07
C LEU A 121 -27.65 -6.19 31.07
N LYS A 122 -28.69 -6.62 31.79
CA LYS A 122 -29.34 -5.82 32.84
C LYS A 122 -28.34 -5.37 33.88
N LYS A 123 -27.52 -6.29 34.40
CA LYS A 123 -26.47 -5.99 35.37
C LYS A 123 -25.49 -4.96 34.82
N ALA A 124 -25.10 -5.08 33.55
CA ALA A 124 -24.25 -4.11 32.89
C ALA A 124 -24.92 -2.73 32.75
N LEU A 125 -26.19 -2.66 32.35
CA LEU A 125 -26.88 -1.39 32.14
C LEU A 125 -27.25 -0.68 33.45
N LEU A 126 -27.74 -1.44 34.43
CA LEU A 126 -28.44 -0.90 35.61
C LEU A 126 -27.71 -1.19 36.93
N GLY A 127 -26.82 -2.19 36.95
CA GLY A 127 -26.17 -2.71 38.15
C GLY A 127 -26.97 -3.82 38.83
N GLY A 128 -26.70 -4.01 40.13
CA GLY A 128 -27.42 -4.97 40.97
C GLY A 128 -26.95 -6.42 40.82
N VAL A 129 -27.84 -7.37 41.15
CA VAL A 129 -27.55 -8.81 41.15
C VAL A 129 -27.80 -9.39 39.76
N GLU A 130 -26.99 -10.38 39.37
CA GLU A 130 -26.96 -10.95 38.01
C GLU A 130 -28.12 -11.88 37.67
N ASN A 131 -28.78 -12.48 38.66
CA ASN A 131 -29.74 -13.56 38.45
C ASN A 131 -31.21 -13.14 38.61
N GLU A 132 -31.47 -11.87 38.90
CA GLU A 132 -32.81 -11.32 39.03
C GLU A 132 -32.87 -9.85 38.59
N ILE A 133 -34.05 -9.40 38.15
CA ILE A 133 -34.37 -7.98 37.93
C ILE A 133 -35.45 -7.53 38.92
N THR A 134 -35.21 -6.43 39.63
CA THR A 134 -36.18 -5.88 40.61
C THR A 134 -37.15 -4.88 39.98
N LYS A 135 -38.30 -4.68 40.62
CA LYS A 135 -39.25 -3.62 40.21
C LYS A 135 -38.65 -2.21 40.23
N THR A 136 -37.64 -1.95 41.07
CA THR A 136 -36.89 -0.69 41.09
C THR A 136 -35.93 -0.59 39.91
N GLU A 137 -35.27 -1.69 39.54
CA GLU A 137 -34.43 -1.73 38.33
C GLU A 137 -35.25 -1.53 37.06
N LEU A 138 -36.53 -1.94 37.02
CA LEU A 138 -37.42 -1.60 35.90
C LEU A 138 -37.62 -0.08 35.74
N ASP A 139 -37.65 0.70 36.83
CA ASP A 139 -37.69 2.17 36.73
C ASP A 139 -36.38 2.73 36.16
N LEU A 140 -35.24 2.18 36.60
CA LEU A 140 -33.93 2.56 36.06
C LEU A 140 -33.82 2.22 34.57
N LEU A 141 -34.38 1.10 34.12
CA LEU A 141 -34.47 0.74 32.71
C LEU A 141 -35.30 1.76 31.92
N LYS A 142 -36.45 2.19 32.46
CA LYS A 142 -37.26 3.24 31.82
C LYS A 142 -36.48 4.55 31.70
N ASP A 143 -35.72 4.93 32.72
CA ASP A 143 -34.90 6.15 32.67
C ASP A 143 -33.76 6.03 31.66
N TYR A 144 -33.12 4.86 31.54
CA TYR A 144 -32.16 4.59 30.48
C TYR A 144 -32.80 4.66 29.08
N LEU A 145 -33.99 4.07 28.89
CA LEU A 145 -34.72 4.10 27.63
C LEU A 145 -35.11 5.52 27.18
N LYS A 146 -35.36 6.44 28.12
CA LYS A 146 -35.58 7.88 27.80
C LYS A 146 -34.34 8.52 27.19
N VAL A 147 -33.16 8.23 27.74
CA VAL A 147 -31.89 8.70 27.16
C VAL A 147 -31.71 8.10 25.78
N LEU A 148 -31.96 6.79 25.64
CA LEU A 148 -31.84 6.09 24.37
C LEU A 148 -32.77 6.65 23.29
N GLN A 149 -34.03 6.93 23.60
CA GLN A 149 -34.99 7.54 22.68
C GLN A 149 -34.44 8.85 22.09
N VAL A 150 -33.91 9.71 22.97
CA VAL A 150 -33.35 11.01 22.56
C VAL A 150 -32.14 10.81 21.64
N GLU A 151 -31.23 9.90 21.97
CA GLU A 151 -30.04 9.67 21.14
C GLU A 151 -30.39 8.96 19.81
N VAL A 152 -31.34 8.04 19.79
CA VAL A 152 -31.85 7.39 18.57
C VAL A 152 -32.45 8.42 17.62
N LYS A 153 -33.23 9.38 18.12
CA LYS A 153 -33.75 10.48 17.29
C LYS A 153 -32.64 11.30 16.64
N LYS A 154 -31.59 11.62 17.40
CA LYS A 154 -30.43 12.37 16.90
C LYS A 154 -29.63 11.59 15.86
N LEU A 155 -29.59 10.25 15.96
CA LEU A 155 -28.91 9.38 14.99
C LEU A 155 -29.76 9.07 13.75
N SER A 156 -31.09 9.17 13.87
CA SER A 156 -32.04 8.84 12.79
C SER A 156 -31.72 9.48 11.42
N PRO A 157 -31.24 10.73 11.33
CA PRO A 157 -30.91 11.35 10.04
C PRO A 157 -29.69 10.72 9.34
N TYR A 158 -28.86 9.98 10.09
CA TYR A 158 -27.56 9.48 9.63
C TYR A 158 -27.53 7.95 9.45
N ILE A 159 -28.66 7.26 9.64
CA ILE A 159 -28.71 5.80 9.63
C ILE A 159 -28.19 5.20 8.32
N LYS A 160 -28.45 5.84 7.16
CA LYS A 160 -27.90 5.41 5.87
C LYS A 160 -26.38 5.45 5.80
N VAL A 161 -25.72 6.32 6.56
CA VAL A 161 -24.25 6.38 6.66
C VAL A 161 -23.73 5.16 7.41
N PHE A 162 -24.39 4.77 8.51
CA PHE A 162 -24.00 3.61 9.32
C PHE A 162 -24.47 2.28 8.73
N ALA A 163 -25.24 2.33 7.64
CA ALA A 163 -25.64 1.14 6.89
C ALA A 163 -24.48 0.59 6.06
N PHE A 164 -23.38 1.30 5.83
CA PHE A 164 -22.20 0.82 5.08
C PHE A 164 -22.54 0.06 3.77
N LYS A 165 -23.53 0.56 3.04
CA LYS A 165 -23.93 0.06 1.72
C LYS A 165 -23.46 1.05 0.66
N LYS A 166 -22.60 0.61 -0.28
CA LYS A 166 -22.06 1.50 -1.31
C LYS A 166 -23.16 2.24 -2.09
N GLU A 167 -24.28 1.57 -2.32
CA GLU A 167 -25.48 2.11 -2.99
C GLU A 167 -26.19 3.26 -2.26
N ASP A 168 -25.95 3.45 -0.96
CA ASP A 168 -26.56 4.52 -0.17
C ASP A 168 -25.82 5.87 -0.33
N GLY A 169 -24.61 5.87 -0.88
CA GLY A 169 -23.80 7.06 -1.16
C GLY A 169 -23.87 7.54 -2.63
N PRO A 170 -23.02 8.50 -3.02
CA PRO A 170 -21.95 9.12 -2.24
C PRO A 170 -22.48 10.09 -1.18
N PHE A 171 -21.78 10.19 -0.05
CA PHE A 171 -22.03 11.21 0.98
C PHE A 171 -20.91 12.26 0.95
N ASP A 172 -21.25 13.53 1.19
CA ASP A 172 -20.22 14.56 1.35
C ASP A 172 -19.48 14.43 2.70
N GLN A 173 -18.25 14.95 2.77
CA GLN A 173 -17.41 14.84 3.98
C GLN A 173 -18.07 15.49 5.21
N LYS A 174 -18.85 16.55 5.01
CA LYS A 174 -19.53 17.24 6.12
C LYS A 174 -20.58 16.33 6.75
N THR A 175 -21.33 15.61 5.94
CA THR A 175 -22.35 14.65 6.35
C THR A 175 -21.71 13.48 7.09
N LEU A 176 -20.61 12.92 6.57
CA LEU A 176 -19.84 11.88 7.26
C LEU A 176 -19.33 12.37 8.62
N ASN A 177 -18.71 13.56 8.67
CA ASN A 177 -18.18 14.13 9.91
C ASN A 177 -19.29 14.37 10.94
N LEU A 178 -20.46 14.88 10.52
CA LEU A 178 -21.60 15.09 11.41
C LEU A 178 -22.17 13.76 11.92
N ALA A 179 -22.33 12.77 11.04
CA ALA A 179 -22.80 11.44 11.40
C ALA A 179 -21.91 10.80 12.47
N PHE A 180 -20.60 10.69 12.23
CA PHE A 180 -19.69 10.04 13.17
C PHE A 180 -19.44 10.88 14.43
N SER A 181 -19.52 12.21 14.36
CA SER A 181 -19.52 13.05 15.56
C SER A 181 -20.76 12.80 16.43
N GLN A 182 -21.94 12.71 15.82
CA GLN A 182 -23.18 12.39 16.53
C GLN A 182 -23.14 10.96 17.09
N LEU A 183 -22.62 9.99 16.36
CA LEU A 183 -22.43 8.62 16.84
C LEU A 183 -21.54 8.59 18.09
N ARG A 184 -20.37 9.26 18.04
CA ARG A 184 -19.46 9.38 19.18
C ARG A 184 -20.17 9.99 20.40
N HIS A 185 -20.87 11.10 20.21
CA HIS A 185 -21.59 11.76 21.29
C HIS A 185 -22.67 10.86 21.89
N SER A 186 -23.48 10.22 21.04
CA SER A 186 -24.58 9.34 21.44
C SER A 186 -24.07 8.16 22.26
N LEU A 187 -23.01 7.48 21.80
CA LEU A 187 -22.41 6.35 22.51
C LEU A 187 -21.82 6.75 23.88
N LYS A 188 -21.18 7.92 23.98
CA LYS A 188 -20.66 8.43 25.27
C LYS A 188 -21.78 8.80 26.25
N THR A 189 -22.87 9.37 25.75
CA THR A 189 -24.07 9.67 26.55
C THR A 189 -24.71 8.38 27.08
N LEU A 190 -24.87 7.36 26.22
CA LEU A 190 -25.38 6.05 26.63
C LEU A 190 -24.47 5.36 27.64
N LEU A 191 -23.15 5.42 27.45
CA LEU A 191 -22.17 4.91 28.42
C LEU A 191 -22.40 5.54 29.79
N THR A 192 -22.52 6.87 29.86
CA THR A 192 -22.72 7.64 31.10
C THR A 192 -24.05 7.30 31.78
N ALA A 193 -25.09 7.04 30.99
CA ALA A 193 -26.40 6.64 31.50
C ALA A 193 -26.43 5.19 32.03
N SER A 194 -25.44 4.37 31.70
CA SER A 194 -25.35 2.96 32.07
C SER A 194 -24.42 2.70 33.28
N LYS A 195 -24.35 1.44 33.73
CA LYS A 195 -23.36 0.95 34.72
C LYS A 195 -22.26 0.08 34.10
N ILE A 196 -22.16 0.03 32.77
CA ILE A 196 -21.34 -0.96 32.05
C ILE A 196 -19.86 -0.81 32.36
N SER A 197 -19.39 0.41 32.63
CA SER A 197 -18.02 0.70 33.02
C SER A 197 -17.62 0.18 34.42
N ARG A 198 -18.58 -0.32 35.20
CA ARG A 198 -18.40 -0.78 36.58
C ARG A 198 -18.62 -2.29 36.74
N VAL A 199 -18.95 -2.98 35.66
CA VAL A 199 -19.27 -4.42 35.64
C VAL A 199 -18.43 -5.07 34.55
N GLU A 200 -17.99 -6.30 34.77
CA GLU A 200 -17.33 -7.08 33.71
C GLU A 200 -18.37 -7.43 32.64
N TYR A 201 -18.37 -6.68 31.54
CA TYR A 201 -19.21 -6.92 30.37
C TYR A 201 -18.40 -6.66 29.11
N ASN A 202 -18.30 -7.67 28.24
CA ASN A 202 -17.43 -7.68 27.08
C ASN A 202 -18.21 -7.98 25.78
N PHE A 203 -17.51 -8.05 24.65
CA PHE A 203 -18.14 -8.30 23.35
C PHE A 203 -18.67 -9.72 23.19
N GLU A 204 -18.08 -10.71 23.88
CA GLU A 204 -18.60 -12.09 23.89
C GLU A 204 -19.99 -12.14 24.54
N ASP A 205 -20.25 -11.34 25.58
CA ASP A 205 -21.58 -11.24 26.19
C ASP A 205 -22.62 -10.68 25.19
N VAL A 206 -22.22 -9.69 24.37
CA VAL A 206 -23.04 -9.15 23.28
C VAL A 206 -23.31 -10.22 22.22
N LYS A 207 -22.28 -10.97 21.84
CA LYS A 207 -22.36 -12.05 20.83
C LYS A 207 -23.24 -13.21 21.29
N GLN A 208 -23.13 -13.61 22.55
CA GLN A 208 -23.96 -14.65 23.15
C GLN A 208 -25.41 -14.19 23.23
N LEU A 209 -25.64 -12.94 23.64
CA LEU A 209 -26.96 -12.35 23.67
C LEU A 209 -27.60 -12.37 22.29
N THR A 210 -26.94 -11.80 21.26
CA THR A 210 -27.48 -11.74 19.89
C THR A 210 -27.74 -13.11 19.29
N THR A 211 -26.86 -14.08 19.55
CA THR A 211 -27.05 -15.48 19.12
C THR A 211 -28.22 -16.13 19.84
N SER A 212 -28.31 -15.99 21.17
CA SER A 212 -29.37 -16.61 21.99
C SER A 212 -30.77 -16.08 21.69
N LEU A 213 -30.85 -14.85 21.18
CA LEU A 213 -32.08 -14.18 20.76
C LEU A 213 -32.43 -14.44 19.29
N ASN A 214 -31.64 -15.26 18.58
CA ASN A 214 -31.80 -15.53 17.16
C ASN A 214 -31.80 -14.25 16.30
N LEU A 215 -31.04 -13.22 16.69
CA LEU A 215 -30.89 -11.98 15.91
C LEU A 215 -29.96 -12.14 14.70
N ILE A 216 -29.34 -13.31 14.58
CA ILE A 216 -28.36 -13.66 13.56
C ILE A 216 -28.96 -14.83 12.80
N GLU A 217 -29.57 -14.56 11.66
CA GLU A 217 -30.40 -15.54 10.95
C GLU A 217 -29.66 -16.20 9.77
N ASP A 218 -28.66 -15.52 9.19
CA ASP A 218 -27.94 -16.02 8.01
C ASP A 218 -26.41 -15.90 8.06
N GLN A 219 -25.77 -16.44 7.01
CA GLN A 219 -24.31 -16.47 6.89
C GLN A 219 -23.68 -15.08 6.77
N ASP A 220 -24.41 -14.09 6.22
CA ASP A 220 -23.92 -12.73 6.10
C ASP A 220 -23.87 -12.05 7.49
N ASP A 221 -24.87 -12.32 8.34
CA ASP A 221 -24.89 -11.82 9.72
C ASP A 221 -23.74 -12.39 10.57
N GLN A 222 -23.42 -13.67 10.36
CA GLN A 222 -22.28 -14.34 11.02
C GLN A 222 -20.93 -13.75 10.57
N HIS A 223 -20.77 -13.47 9.27
CA HIS A 223 -19.56 -12.82 8.75
C HIS A 223 -19.36 -11.43 9.35
N LEU A 224 -20.43 -10.64 9.41
CA LEU A 224 -20.42 -9.31 9.98
C LEU A 224 -20.08 -9.30 11.48
N LEU A 225 -20.68 -10.20 12.25
CA LEU A 225 -20.37 -10.36 13.67
C LEU A 225 -18.89 -10.69 13.87
N THR A 226 -18.35 -11.57 13.02
CA THR A 226 -16.92 -11.93 13.03
C THR A 226 -16.04 -10.73 12.68
N LEU A 227 -16.44 -9.90 11.72
CA LEU A 227 -15.71 -8.68 11.38
C LEU A 227 -15.70 -7.69 12.56
N VAL A 228 -16.84 -7.47 13.22
CA VAL A 228 -16.92 -6.61 14.41
C VAL A 228 -16.05 -7.16 15.53
N GLU A 229 -16.07 -8.47 15.76
CA GLU A 229 -15.20 -9.14 16.73
C GLU A 229 -13.72 -8.89 16.43
N ASN A 230 -13.31 -9.03 15.16
CA ASN A 230 -11.94 -8.77 14.75
C ASN A 230 -11.53 -7.31 14.99
N VAL A 231 -12.42 -6.34 14.69
CA VAL A 231 -12.16 -4.91 14.93
C VAL A 231 -12.06 -4.62 16.44
N VAL A 232 -12.96 -5.19 17.24
CA VAL A 232 -12.92 -5.04 18.70
C VAL A 232 -11.64 -5.66 19.26
N ASN A 233 -11.26 -6.86 18.83
CA ASN A 233 -10.01 -7.51 19.26
C ASN A 233 -8.77 -6.69 18.86
N LEU A 234 -8.76 -6.10 17.67
CA LEU A 234 -7.67 -5.23 17.22
C LEU A 234 -7.55 -3.97 18.09
N LEU A 235 -8.66 -3.32 18.41
CA LEU A 235 -8.67 -2.03 19.10
C LEU A 235 -8.65 -2.13 20.63
N ALA A 236 -9.33 -3.12 21.20
CA ALA A 236 -9.54 -3.27 22.63
C ALA A 236 -8.87 -4.51 23.24
N GLY A 237 -8.53 -5.49 22.41
CA GLY A 237 -8.05 -6.80 22.86
C GLY A 237 -9.19 -7.73 23.28
N ALA A 238 -8.81 -8.94 23.69
CA ALA A 238 -9.75 -9.97 24.15
C ALA A 238 -10.10 -9.84 25.65
N GLU A 239 -9.34 -9.05 26.41
CA GLU A 239 -9.63 -8.83 27.82
C GLU A 239 -10.77 -7.82 28.01
N PRO A 240 -11.64 -7.99 29.02
CA PRO A 240 -12.66 -7.01 29.35
C PRO A 240 -12.07 -5.62 29.66
N LEU A 241 -12.83 -4.58 29.32
CA LEU A 241 -12.51 -3.21 29.71
C LEU A 241 -12.78 -3.02 31.21
N LYS A 242 -11.88 -2.35 31.91
CA LYS A 242 -11.84 -2.29 33.38
C LYS A 242 -12.23 -0.93 33.95
N SER A 243 -12.33 0.11 33.12
CA SER A 243 -12.64 1.46 33.58
C SER A 243 -13.44 2.27 32.56
N GLU A 244 -14.15 3.29 33.04
CA GLU A 244 -14.87 4.24 32.21
C GLU A 244 -13.96 4.94 31.18
N SER A 245 -12.70 5.23 31.55
CA SER A 245 -11.73 5.82 30.61
C SER A 245 -11.39 4.87 29.47
N GLU A 246 -11.30 3.56 29.72
CA GLU A 246 -11.08 2.56 28.68
C GLU A 246 -12.29 2.42 27.75
N TYR A 247 -13.51 2.44 28.29
CA TYR A 247 -14.73 2.46 27.47
C TYR A 247 -14.84 3.71 26.60
N LEU A 248 -14.54 4.89 27.16
CA LEU A 248 -14.53 6.14 26.40
C LEU A 248 -13.52 6.11 25.25
N LEU A 249 -12.31 5.58 25.52
CA LEU A 249 -11.27 5.42 24.50
C LEU A 249 -11.68 4.39 23.44
N ALA A 250 -12.24 3.24 23.84
CA ALA A 250 -12.74 2.23 22.91
C ALA A 250 -13.83 2.78 21.98
N ILE A 251 -14.76 3.59 22.50
CA ILE A 251 -15.78 4.29 21.70
C ILE A 251 -15.11 5.20 20.68
N ASP A 252 -14.13 6.00 21.10
CA ASP A 252 -13.40 6.90 20.20
C ASP A 252 -12.69 6.12 19.09
N ASN A 253 -11.94 5.08 19.44
CA ASN A 253 -11.22 4.26 18.46
C ASN A 253 -12.18 3.56 17.47
N PHE A 254 -13.28 2.99 17.97
CA PHE A 254 -14.27 2.31 17.13
C PHE A 254 -14.94 3.28 16.15
N VAL A 255 -15.40 4.43 16.63
CA VAL A 255 -16.04 5.44 15.79
C VAL A 255 -15.08 5.98 14.72
N ASP A 256 -13.81 6.14 15.07
CA ASP A 256 -12.78 6.59 14.13
C ASP A 256 -12.51 5.55 13.03
N ILE A 257 -12.42 4.26 13.35
CA ILE A 257 -12.30 3.18 12.36
C ILE A 257 -13.56 3.08 11.49
N ALA A 258 -14.74 3.15 12.10
CA ALA A 258 -16.01 3.14 11.37
C ALA A 258 -16.10 4.33 10.40
N SER A 259 -15.63 5.50 10.82
CA SER A 259 -15.52 6.68 9.96
C SER A 259 -14.53 6.47 8.81
N LEU A 260 -13.36 5.88 9.07
CA LEU A 260 -12.38 5.58 8.02
C LEU A 260 -12.93 4.60 6.99
N TYR A 261 -13.65 3.57 7.44
CA TYR A 261 -14.30 2.61 6.55
C TYR A 261 -15.40 3.27 5.72
N ALA A 262 -16.21 4.15 6.32
CA ALA A 262 -17.18 4.96 5.58
C ALA A 262 -16.52 5.88 4.56
N ASP A 263 -15.41 6.55 4.92
CA ASP A 263 -14.68 7.40 3.98
C ASP A 263 -14.20 6.56 2.78
N ALA A 264 -13.59 5.39 3.00
CA ALA A 264 -13.16 4.50 1.93
C ALA A 264 -14.31 3.95 1.07
N LEU A 265 -15.48 3.70 1.67
CA LEU A 265 -16.63 3.13 0.97
C LEU A 265 -17.42 4.16 0.16
N TYR A 266 -17.65 5.35 0.73
CA TYR A 266 -18.57 6.36 0.22
C TYR A 266 -17.91 7.50 -0.53
N THR A 267 -16.59 7.65 -0.40
CA THR A 267 -15.85 8.71 -1.09
C THR A 267 -15.00 8.12 -2.20
N ASP A 268 -14.72 8.92 -3.23
CA ASP A 268 -13.79 8.56 -4.31
C ASP A 268 -12.32 8.69 -3.83
N ILE A 269 -11.92 7.97 -2.78
CA ILE A 269 -10.50 7.82 -2.44
C ILE A 269 -9.88 6.89 -3.46
N LYS A 270 -8.93 7.41 -4.25
CA LYS A 270 -8.15 6.62 -5.20
C LYS A 270 -6.71 6.58 -4.74
N PHE A 271 -6.16 5.38 -4.56
CA PHE A 271 -4.75 5.16 -4.19
C PHE A 271 -3.84 5.37 -5.41
N GLU A 272 -3.84 6.59 -5.95
CA GLU A 272 -3.08 6.97 -7.13
C GLU A 272 -2.47 8.38 -6.98
N VAL A 273 -1.32 8.60 -7.60
CA VAL A 273 -0.69 9.92 -7.69
C VAL A 273 -1.13 10.57 -9.00
N THR A 274 -2.35 11.13 -9.01
CA THR A 274 -2.93 11.81 -10.18
C THR A 274 -3.26 13.26 -9.86
N GLU A 275 -3.85 13.51 -8.69
CA GLU A 275 -4.27 14.85 -8.28
C GLU A 275 -3.95 15.15 -6.81
N LYS A 276 -3.66 16.42 -6.53
CA LYS A 276 -3.35 16.92 -5.19
C LYS A 276 -4.41 16.55 -4.15
N ASN A 277 -5.68 16.74 -4.47
CA ASN A 277 -6.76 16.43 -3.54
C ASN A 277 -6.85 14.93 -3.25
N GLN A 278 -6.64 14.09 -4.26
CA GLN A 278 -6.73 12.64 -4.10
C GLN A 278 -5.58 12.09 -3.25
N LEU A 279 -4.34 12.51 -3.53
CA LEU A 279 -3.19 12.11 -2.72
C LEU A 279 -3.34 12.59 -1.26
N ASN A 280 -3.83 13.80 -1.03
CA ASN A 280 -4.05 14.29 0.32
C ASN A 280 -5.09 13.46 1.09
N LYS A 281 -6.18 13.02 0.44
CA LYS A 281 -7.15 12.11 1.07
C LYS A 281 -6.50 10.78 1.47
N VAL A 282 -5.67 10.19 0.61
CA VAL A 282 -4.94 8.94 0.90
C VAL A 282 -4.00 9.13 2.10
N LEU A 283 -3.28 10.26 2.15
CA LEU A 283 -2.39 10.58 3.25
C LEU A 283 -3.14 10.86 4.56
N ASP A 284 -4.30 11.52 4.50
CA ASP A 284 -5.14 11.77 5.67
C ASP A 284 -5.76 10.45 6.20
N PHE A 285 -6.22 9.59 5.29
CA PHE A 285 -6.68 8.23 5.60
C PHE A 285 -5.59 7.42 6.30
N THR A 286 -4.36 7.42 5.74
CA THR A 286 -3.22 6.68 6.28
C THR A 286 -2.81 7.19 7.66
N GLY A 287 -2.72 8.51 7.84
CA GLY A 287 -2.37 9.12 9.13
C GLY A 287 -3.37 8.78 10.23
N ARG A 288 -4.68 8.92 9.93
CA ARG A 288 -5.75 8.56 10.86
C ARG A 288 -5.74 7.07 11.22
N LEU A 289 -5.41 6.19 10.29
CA LEU A 289 -5.27 4.76 10.56
C LEU A 289 -4.11 4.48 11.53
N ILE A 290 -2.94 5.07 11.28
CA ILE A 290 -1.76 4.94 12.16
C ILE A 290 -2.08 5.44 13.57
N ASP A 291 -2.66 6.64 13.67
CA ASP A 291 -3.01 7.27 14.95
C ASP A 291 -4.08 6.47 15.70
N ASN A 292 -5.05 5.89 15.00
CA ASN A 292 -6.08 5.05 15.62
C ASN A 292 -5.47 3.77 16.21
N LEU A 293 -4.58 3.08 15.47
CA LEU A 293 -3.93 1.87 15.96
C LEU A 293 -3.03 2.14 17.17
N GLU A 294 -2.25 3.22 17.16
CA GLU A 294 -1.37 3.59 18.29
C GLU A 294 -2.13 4.22 19.48
N SER A 295 -3.31 4.79 19.24
CA SER A 295 -4.19 5.29 20.31
C SER A 295 -5.13 4.22 20.87
N SER A 296 -5.18 3.04 20.25
CA SER A 296 -6.07 1.95 20.64
C SER A 296 -5.90 1.53 22.11
N VAL A 297 -6.99 1.10 22.75
CA VAL A 297 -6.96 0.57 24.11
C VAL A 297 -5.98 -0.60 24.24
N GLN A 298 -5.98 -1.51 23.25
CA GLN A 298 -5.05 -2.64 23.16
C GLN A 298 -3.59 -2.17 23.21
N TYR A 299 -3.21 -1.20 22.38
CA TYR A 299 -1.85 -0.67 22.37
C TYR A 299 -1.53 0.10 23.66
N LYS A 300 -2.43 0.94 24.17
CA LYS A 300 -2.19 1.69 25.41
C LYS A 300 -1.94 0.76 26.60
N LYS A 301 -2.67 -0.35 26.68
CA LYS A 301 -2.52 -1.37 27.75
C LYS A 301 -1.23 -2.18 27.62
N THR A 302 -0.94 -2.66 26.42
CA THR A 302 0.07 -3.72 26.23
C THR A 302 1.35 -3.24 25.56
N GLN A 303 1.34 -2.03 24.99
CA GLN A 303 2.36 -1.52 24.06
C GLN A 303 2.53 -2.40 22.81
N GLU A 304 1.56 -3.26 22.50
CA GLU A 304 1.63 -4.18 21.38
C GLU A 304 0.29 -4.32 20.65
N ILE A 305 0.34 -4.45 19.32
CA ILE A 305 -0.79 -4.90 18.49
C ILE A 305 -0.48 -6.30 17.95
N PRO A 306 -1.12 -7.37 18.46
CA PRO A 306 -0.88 -8.72 17.98
C PRO A 306 -1.22 -8.89 16.50
N ILE A 307 -0.34 -9.51 15.72
CA ILE A 307 -0.54 -9.78 14.30
C ILE A 307 -1.77 -10.66 14.06
N LYS A 308 -2.08 -11.57 14.99
CA LYS A 308 -3.31 -12.39 14.96
C LYS A 308 -4.61 -11.57 14.95
N TYR A 309 -4.59 -10.33 15.41
CA TYR A 309 -5.75 -9.43 15.36
C TYR A 309 -5.73 -8.53 14.11
N LEU A 310 -4.54 -8.26 13.58
CA LEU A 310 -4.36 -7.42 12.38
C LEU A 310 -4.62 -8.20 11.09
N ASP A 311 -4.14 -9.45 10.98
CA ASP A 311 -4.26 -10.29 9.79
C ASP A 311 -5.73 -10.42 9.30
N PRO A 312 -6.72 -10.76 10.16
CA PRO A 312 -8.11 -10.87 9.70
C PRO A 312 -8.67 -9.55 9.14
N ILE A 313 -8.25 -8.41 9.68
CA ILE A 313 -8.70 -7.09 9.21
C ILE A 313 -8.06 -6.76 7.85
N ILE A 314 -6.78 -7.05 7.67
CA ILE A 314 -6.11 -6.87 6.37
C ILE A 314 -6.77 -7.77 5.30
N ALA A 315 -7.14 -9.00 5.64
CA ALA A 315 -7.84 -9.90 4.72
C ALA A 315 -9.17 -9.32 4.23
N GLU A 316 -9.96 -8.74 5.14
CA GLU A 316 -11.22 -8.09 4.81
C GLU A 316 -11.03 -6.81 3.98
N VAL A 317 -9.97 -6.02 4.27
CA VAL A 317 -9.60 -4.84 3.46
C VAL A 317 -9.26 -5.21 2.01
N LEU A 318 -8.52 -6.30 1.81
CA LEU A 318 -8.18 -6.82 0.48
C LEU A 318 -9.41 -7.36 -0.24
N LYS A 319 -10.24 -8.16 0.44
CA LYS A 319 -11.48 -8.71 -0.09
C LYS A 319 -12.47 -7.61 -0.51
N ALA A 320 -12.56 -6.54 0.27
CA ALA A 320 -13.37 -5.37 -0.03
C ALA A 320 -12.78 -4.48 -1.14
N LYS A 321 -11.56 -4.77 -1.61
CA LYS A 321 -10.80 -3.97 -2.59
C LYS A 321 -10.66 -2.50 -2.20
N ILE A 322 -10.56 -2.23 -0.90
CA ILE A 322 -10.27 -0.88 -0.39
C ILE A 322 -8.88 -0.45 -0.86
N ILE A 323 -7.91 -1.37 -0.77
CA ILE A 323 -6.59 -1.20 -1.39
C ILE A 323 -6.66 -1.86 -2.78
N PRO A 324 -6.52 -1.09 -3.89
CA PRO A 324 -6.75 -1.58 -5.24
C PRO A 324 -5.53 -2.33 -5.79
N VAL A 325 -5.09 -3.38 -5.09
CA VAL A 325 -3.96 -4.23 -5.50
C VAL A 325 -4.47 -5.64 -5.78
N ASP A 326 -4.21 -6.13 -6.98
CA ASP A 326 -4.65 -7.44 -7.45
C ASP A 326 -3.59 -8.51 -7.08
N VAL A 327 -3.55 -8.85 -5.79
CA VAL A 327 -2.63 -9.85 -5.21
C VAL A 327 -3.41 -10.82 -4.32
N SER A 328 -2.90 -12.03 -4.19
CA SER A 328 -3.40 -13.01 -3.24
C SER A 328 -3.20 -12.52 -1.81
N GLU A 329 -4.13 -12.89 -0.93
CA GLU A 329 -4.06 -12.55 0.50
C GLU A 329 -2.72 -13.01 1.09
N ALA A 330 -2.29 -14.24 0.84
CA ALA A 330 -1.03 -14.78 1.35
C ALA A 330 0.19 -13.96 0.93
N THR A 331 0.24 -13.53 -0.34
CA THR A 331 1.34 -12.72 -0.88
C THR A 331 1.34 -11.32 -0.26
N PHE A 332 0.18 -10.67 -0.13
CA PHE A 332 0.08 -9.38 0.55
C PHE A 332 0.48 -9.48 2.02
N MET A 333 0.03 -10.54 2.71
CA MET A 333 0.35 -10.79 4.12
C MET A 333 1.86 -10.91 4.33
N ARG A 334 2.56 -11.64 3.45
CA ARG A 334 4.02 -11.72 3.49
C ARG A 334 4.68 -10.37 3.21
N PHE A 335 4.19 -9.64 2.21
CA PHE A 335 4.73 -8.35 1.82
C PHE A 335 4.67 -7.31 2.96
N TYR A 336 3.50 -7.08 3.56
CA TYR A 336 3.37 -6.06 4.60
C TYR A 336 4.18 -6.42 5.87
N LYS A 337 4.22 -7.71 6.26
CA LYS A 337 5.04 -8.19 7.39
C LYS A 337 6.53 -7.99 7.14
N THR A 338 6.96 -8.21 5.91
CA THR A 338 8.33 -7.94 5.47
C THR A 338 8.67 -6.46 5.61
N LEU A 339 7.79 -5.55 5.18
CA LEU A 339 7.99 -4.12 5.37
C LEU A 339 8.12 -3.74 6.85
N ILE A 340 7.26 -4.30 7.72
CA ILE A 340 7.34 -4.05 9.16
C ILE A 340 8.70 -4.48 9.72
N ILE A 341 9.20 -5.65 9.33
CA ILE A 341 10.46 -6.19 9.86
C ILE A 341 11.69 -5.51 9.25
N ARG A 342 11.69 -5.26 7.95
CA ARG A 342 12.86 -4.73 7.24
C ARG A 342 12.96 -3.22 7.42
N VAL A 343 11.85 -2.51 7.20
CA VAL A 343 11.84 -1.04 7.10
C VAL A 343 11.47 -0.40 8.44
N PHE A 344 10.48 -0.96 9.15
CA PHE A 344 9.93 -0.36 10.37
C PHE A 344 10.43 -1.03 11.66
N ASN A 345 11.49 -1.84 11.62
CA ASN A 345 12.05 -2.47 12.82
C ASN A 345 13.56 -2.32 12.83
N ASP A 346 14.13 -2.27 14.03
CA ASP A 346 15.57 -2.13 14.23
C ASP A 346 16.28 -3.51 14.19
N GLN A 347 15.51 -4.62 14.23
CA GLN A 347 16.03 -5.99 14.22
C GLN A 347 15.87 -6.67 12.85
N LYS A 348 16.86 -6.48 11.97
CA LYS A 348 16.89 -7.01 10.59
C LYS A 348 17.03 -8.54 10.44
N GLY A 349 17.08 -9.30 11.54
CA GLY A 349 17.31 -10.76 11.56
C GLY A 349 16.08 -11.64 11.77
N ILE A 350 14.88 -11.05 11.86
CA ILE A 350 13.63 -11.76 12.14
C ILE A 350 13.00 -12.26 10.82
N ASP A 351 12.46 -13.48 10.81
CA ASP A 351 11.68 -14.00 9.67
C ASP A 351 10.30 -13.34 9.61
N ALA A 352 9.83 -12.96 8.41
CA ALA A 352 8.54 -12.32 8.17
C ALA A 352 7.36 -13.09 8.80
N LEU A 353 7.41 -14.43 8.75
CA LEU A 353 6.37 -15.29 9.32
C LEU A 353 6.41 -15.38 10.84
N SER A 354 7.49 -14.92 11.47
CA SER A 354 7.67 -14.94 12.92
C SER A 354 7.25 -13.64 13.63
N LEU A 355 6.77 -12.64 12.89
CA LEU A 355 6.26 -11.39 13.46
C LEU A 355 5.02 -11.66 14.32
N LYS A 356 5.12 -11.42 15.63
CA LYS A 356 4.03 -11.67 16.58
C LYS A 356 3.17 -10.45 16.87
N SER A 357 3.77 -9.27 16.89
CA SER A 357 3.08 -8.02 17.21
C SER A 357 3.79 -6.80 16.63
N LEU A 358 3.03 -5.73 16.41
CA LEU A 358 3.56 -4.38 16.24
C LEU A 358 3.90 -3.80 17.62
N ARG A 359 5.07 -3.18 17.74
CA ARG A 359 5.64 -2.63 18.98
C ARG A 359 5.91 -1.13 18.85
N PRO A 360 6.33 -0.44 19.92
CA PRO A 360 6.57 1.01 19.86
C PRO A 360 7.59 1.43 18.82
N VAL A 361 8.64 0.62 18.61
CA VAL A 361 9.62 0.86 17.53
C VAL A 361 8.99 0.87 16.14
N ASN A 362 8.00 0.00 15.90
CA ASN A 362 7.31 -0.09 14.62
C ASN A 362 6.46 1.15 14.36
N PHE A 363 5.67 1.59 15.35
CA PHE A 363 4.89 2.82 15.23
C PHE A 363 5.76 4.06 15.10
N ARG A 364 6.87 4.15 15.87
CA ARG A 364 7.84 5.24 15.76
C ARG A 364 8.41 5.35 14.34
N ASN A 365 8.89 4.25 13.78
CA ASN A 365 9.49 4.24 12.45
C ASN A 365 8.45 4.44 11.34
N LEU A 366 7.25 3.87 11.47
CA LEU A 366 6.15 4.11 10.54
C LEU A 366 5.72 5.59 10.53
N LYS A 367 5.59 6.21 11.71
CA LYS A 367 5.30 7.65 11.84
C LYS A 367 6.42 8.52 11.27
N ARG A 368 7.69 8.13 11.46
CA ARG A 368 8.85 8.82 10.86
C ARG A 368 8.69 8.88 9.33
N GLU A 369 8.54 7.74 8.67
CA GLU A 369 8.44 7.70 7.21
C GLU A 369 7.16 8.37 6.70
N TYR A 370 6.02 8.19 7.39
CA TYR A 370 4.77 8.88 7.06
C TYR A 370 4.93 10.40 7.11
N HIS A 371 5.55 10.94 8.17
CA HIS A 371 5.74 12.39 8.30
C HIS A 371 6.78 12.95 7.33
N ILE A 372 7.85 12.21 7.03
CA ILE A 372 8.80 12.59 5.96
C ILE A 372 8.03 12.73 4.64
N PHE A 373 7.24 11.71 4.27
CA PHE A 373 6.41 11.75 3.06
C PHE A 373 5.46 12.95 3.10
N ARG A 374 4.64 13.06 4.16
CA ARG A 374 3.58 14.08 4.23
C ARG A 374 4.17 15.48 4.16
N MET A 375 5.22 15.79 4.91
CA MET A 375 5.81 17.13 4.94
C MET A 375 6.47 17.49 3.61
N TYR A 376 7.19 16.55 2.98
CA TYR A 376 7.78 16.79 1.68
C TYR A 376 6.71 16.96 0.59
N GLN A 377 5.61 16.19 0.67
CA GLN A 377 4.46 16.38 -0.22
C GLN A 377 3.75 17.70 0.02
N ASP A 378 3.62 18.16 1.27
CA ASP A 378 3.04 19.46 1.60
C ASP A 378 3.91 20.62 1.07
N MET A 379 5.23 20.46 1.03
CA MET A 379 6.13 21.38 0.31
C MET A 379 5.80 21.41 -1.18
N ILE A 380 5.71 20.25 -1.86
CA ILE A 380 5.35 20.18 -3.29
C ILE A 380 3.98 20.83 -3.54
N ASN A 381 3.01 20.55 -2.67
CA ASN A 381 1.67 21.10 -2.71
C ASN A 381 1.64 22.63 -2.54
N SER A 382 2.68 23.24 -1.97
CA SER A 382 2.81 24.69 -1.81
C SER A 382 3.34 25.41 -3.06
N PHE A 383 3.91 24.66 -4.01
CA PHE A 383 4.37 25.21 -5.27
C PHE A 383 3.19 25.47 -6.20
N ASP A 384 3.29 26.54 -6.99
CA ASP A 384 2.32 26.87 -8.02
C ASP A 384 2.60 26.05 -9.29
N PHE A 385 1.68 25.13 -9.59
CA PHE A 385 1.64 24.29 -10.79
C PHE A 385 0.29 24.46 -11.54
N THR A 386 -0.23 25.69 -11.60
CA THR A 386 -1.54 26.01 -12.24
C THR A 386 -1.68 25.51 -13.69
N ALA A 387 -0.57 25.21 -14.36
CA ALA A 387 -0.48 24.36 -15.56
C ALA A 387 0.88 23.65 -15.58
N ARG A 388 1.11 22.87 -16.64
CA ARG A 388 2.44 22.43 -17.02
C ARG A 388 3.39 23.64 -17.06
N THR A 389 4.38 23.63 -16.19
CA THR A 389 5.28 24.76 -15.97
C THR A 389 6.66 24.40 -16.50
N TYR A 390 7.20 25.26 -17.35
CA TYR A 390 8.61 25.16 -17.73
C TYR A 390 9.46 25.54 -16.53
N ILE A 391 10.13 24.56 -15.94
CA ILE A 391 11.06 24.77 -14.84
C ILE A 391 12.41 24.16 -15.21
N THR A 392 13.48 24.88 -14.89
CA THR A 392 14.82 24.32 -14.97
C THR A 392 15.07 23.48 -13.72
N PRO A 393 15.89 22.41 -13.81
CA PRO A 393 16.30 21.64 -12.63
C PRO A 393 16.84 22.54 -11.51
N ALA A 394 17.66 23.53 -11.87
CA ALA A 394 18.22 24.51 -10.94
C ALA A 394 17.13 25.37 -10.26
N ALA A 395 16.09 25.78 -10.98
CA ALA A 395 14.98 26.55 -10.40
C ALA A 395 14.13 25.69 -9.45
N LEU A 396 13.87 24.43 -9.79
CA LEU A 396 13.16 23.50 -8.90
C LEU A 396 13.98 23.23 -7.63
N ALA A 397 15.28 22.95 -7.77
CA ALA A 397 16.20 22.74 -6.66
C ALA A 397 16.26 23.98 -5.76
N ALA A 398 16.29 25.19 -6.34
CA ALA A 398 16.25 26.44 -5.58
C ALA A 398 14.93 26.59 -4.78
N LYS A 399 13.78 26.26 -5.37
CA LYS A 399 12.49 26.25 -4.66
C LYS A 399 12.48 25.27 -3.49
N ILE A 400 12.96 24.04 -3.70
CA ILE A 400 13.05 23.00 -2.67
C ILE A 400 13.97 23.44 -1.52
N LYS A 401 15.15 23.99 -1.86
CA LYS A 401 16.12 24.49 -0.90
C LYS A 401 15.59 25.68 -0.08
N ALA A 402 14.81 26.56 -0.70
CA ALA A 402 14.26 27.75 -0.05
C ALA A 402 13.10 27.45 0.90
N TYR A 403 12.45 26.28 0.78
CA TYR A 403 11.34 25.92 1.66
C TYR A 403 11.81 25.82 3.13
N ASN A 404 10.99 26.23 4.09
CA ASN A 404 11.32 26.12 5.50
C ASN A 404 10.41 25.10 6.18
N PHE A 405 10.96 23.96 6.60
CA PHE A 405 10.21 22.92 7.32
C PHE A 405 9.97 23.24 8.81
N VAL A 406 10.66 24.23 9.40
CA VAL A 406 10.57 24.54 10.84
C VAL A 406 9.13 24.75 11.32
N PRO A 407 8.25 25.51 10.61
CA PRO A 407 6.85 25.65 11.03
C PRO A 407 6.08 24.33 11.04
N ALA A 408 6.30 23.46 10.03
CA ALA A 408 5.64 22.17 9.93
C ALA A 408 6.12 21.20 11.04
N LEU A 409 7.43 21.17 11.31
CA LEU A 409 8.02 20.39 12.40
C LEU A 409 7.53 20.86 13.78
N SER A 410 7.45 22.19 13.98
CA SER A 410 6.92 22.77 15.22
C SER A 410 5.45 22.42 15.43
N LYS A 411 4.65 22.41 14.36
CA LYS A 411 3.25 21.97 14.39
C LYS A 411 3.14 20.49 14.74
N ALA A 412 4.02 19.63 14.22
CA ALA A 412 4.03 18.21 14.53
C ALA A 412 4.34 17.94 16.02
N ILE A 413 5.22 18.71 16.66
CA ILE A 413 5.46 18.63 18.11
C ILE A 413 4.19 19.05 18.89
N SER A 414 3.69 20.24 18.59
CA SER A 414 2.66 20.90 19.41
C SER A 414 1.25 20.31 19.24
N ILE A 415 0.92 19.80 18.05
CA ILE A 415 -0.42 19.29 17.73
C ILE A 415 -0.44 17.76 17.68
N ASN A 416 0.57 17.14 17.08
CA ASN A 416 0.58 15.67 16.89
C ASN A 416 1.34 14.94 18.01
N GLY A 417 1.89 15.68 18.99
CA GLY A 417 2.55 15.12 20.16
C GLY A 417 3.81 14.33 19.87
N LEU A 418 4.49 14.59 18.74
CA LEU A 418 5.74 13.90 18.40
C LEU A 418 6.85 14.29 19.38
N ASP A 419 7.63 13.30 19.82
CA ASP A 419 8.80 13.54 20.66
C ASP A 419 9.96 14.20 19.87
N GLN A 420 10.88 14.84 20.59
CA GLN A 420 11.99 15.58 19.98
C GLN A 420 12.95 14.70 19.18
N ALA A 421 13.15 13.43 19.58
CA ALA A 421 14.05 12.52 18.87
C ALA A 421 13.43 12.08 17.54
N LEU A 422 12.13 11.77 17.52
CA LEU A 422 11.41 11.49 16.29
C LEU A 422 11.41 12.69 15.33
N VAL A 423 11.25 13.91 15.84
CA VAL A 423 11.32 15.13 15.02
C VAL A 423 12.72 15.35 14.44
N TYR A 424 13.77 15.05 15.20
CA TYR A 424 15.13 15.08 14.70
C TYR A 424 15.32 14.08 13.54
N ASP A 425 14.84 12.84 13.69
CA ASP A 425 14.92 11.82 12.65
C ASP A 425 14.13 12.23 11.38
N ILE A 426 12.94 12.82 11.55
CA ILE A 426 12.15 13.36 10.43
C ILE A 426 12.92 14.48 9.72
N SER A 427 13.52 15.40 10.49
CA SER A 427 14.32 16.49 9.93
C SER A 427 15.50 15.98 9.11
N LEU A 428 16.19 14.94 9.60
CA LEU A 428 17.28 14.32 8.85
C LEU A 428 16.78 13.73 7.53
N GLY A 429 15.67 12.98 7.55
CA GLY A 429 15.06 12.43 6.34
C GLY A 429 14.65 13.48 5.32
N LEU A 430 14.12 14.63 5.77
CA LEU A 430 13.76 15.74 4.88
C LEU A 430 15.00 16.39 4.24
N GLU A 431 16.08 16.56 4.97
CA GLU A 431 17.35 17.07 4.41
C GLU A 431 17.97 16.08 3.41
N GLU A 432 17.83 14.79 3.63
CA GLU A 432 18.27 13.76 2.67
C GLU A 432 17.51 13.86 1.34
N LEU A 433 16.18 14.01 1.39
CA LEU A 433 15.36 14.18 0.18
C LEU A 433 15.69 15.48 -0.57
N ARG A 434 16.06 16.55 0.16
CA ARG A 434 16.53 17.82 -0.40
C ARG A 434 17.89 17.70 -1.08
N ALA A 435 18.84 17.00 -0.47
CA ALA A 435 20.18 16.84 -1.00
C ALA A 435 20.19 16.23 -2.42
N GLU A 436 19.24 15.33 -2.72
CA GLU A 436 19.12 14.70 -4.05
C GLU A 436 18.91 15.76 -5.14
N SER A 437 18.01 16.71 -4.89
CA SER A 437 17.70 17.79 -5.84
C SER A 437 18.89 18.73 -6.08
N GLN A 438 19.92 18.64 -5.24
CA GLN A 438 21.16 19.41 -5.31
C GLN A 438 22.34 18.57 -5.85
N SER A 439 22.11 17.30 -6.19
CA SER A 439 23.14 16.45 -6.77
C SER A 439 23.59 16.98 -8.13
N ASN A 440 24.72 16.50 -8.63
CA ASN A 440 25.24 16.89 -9.96
C ASN A 440 24.34 16.40 -11.11
N LEU A 441 23.54 15.37 -10.88
CA LEU A 441 22.64 14.75 -11.86
C LEU A 441 21.25 14.57 -11.21
N PRO A 442 20.54 15.68 -10.92
CA PRO A 442 19.25 15.61 -10.25
C PRO A 442 18.22 14.98 -11.17
N ILE A 443 17.34 14.17 -10.58
CA ILE A 443 16.29 13.49 -11.30
C ILE A 443 15.06 14.40 -11.40
N LEU A 444 14.62 14.65 -12.63
CA LEU A 444 13.34 15.29 -12.93
C LEU A 444 12.36 14.27 -13.49
N TYR A 445 11.09 14.66 -13.54
CA TYR A 445 10.03 13.90 -14.18
C TYR A 445 9.38 14.76 -15.25
N ARG A 446 9.03 14.13 -16.37
CA ARG A 446 8.17 14.69 -17.41
C ARG A 446 7.35 13.59 -18.04
N ASP A 447 6.05 13.84 -18.21
CA ASP A 447 5.12 12.84 -18.76
C ASP A 447 5.24 11.51 -18.01
N LYS A 448 5.34 11.59 -16.67
CA LYS A 448 5.48 10.47 -15.72
C LYS A 448 6.77 9.65 -15.85
N LYS A 449 7.74 10.11 -16.66
CA LYS A 449 9.02 9.45 -16.92
C LYS A 449 10.20 10.24 -16.37
N MET A 450 11.23 9.52 -15.96
CA MET A 450 12.49 10.08 -15.48
C MET A 450 13.20 10.88 -16.59
N VAL A 451 13.72 12.05 -16.24
CA VAL A 451 14.61 12.88 -17.06
C VAL A 451 15.83 13.24 -16.23
N VAL A 452 17.03 13.08 -16.79
CA VAL A 452 18.27 13.53 -16.13
C VAL A 452 18.65 14.91 -16.64
N ALA A 453 18.79 15.84 -15.71
CA ALA A 453 18.97 17.26 -15.95
C ALA A 453 20.19 17.63 -16.82
N SER A 454 21.24 16.81 -16.88
CA SER A 454 22.42 17.06 -17.73
C SER A 454 22.09 17.10 -19.23
N THR A 455 20.96 16.50 -19.63
CA THR A 455 20.58 16.36 -21.05
C THR A 455 19.54 17.40 -21.51
N GLN A 456 18.94 18.16 -20.59
CA GLN A 456 17.86 19.11 -20.90
C GLN A 456 17.91 20.34 -19.99
N ASN A 457 18.05 21.53 -20.59
CA ASN A 457 18.12 22.81 -19.86
C ASN A 457 16.81 23.20 -19.14
N SER A 458 15.68 22.64 -19.58
CA SER A 458 14.37 22.80 -18.94
C SER A 458 13.47 21.61 -19.27
N ALA A 459 12.57 21.30 -18.35
CA ALA A 459 11.49 20.36 -18.58
C ALA A 459 10.16 21.05 -18.25
N GLU A 460 9.16 20.75 -19.05
CA GLU A 460 7.79 21.06 -18.72
C GLU A 460 7.33 20.02 -17.68
N VAL A 461 7.03 20.45 -16.46
CA VAL A 461 6.62 19.56 -15.37
C VAL A 461 5.30 20.04 -14.79
N ASP A 462 4.51 19.11 -14.29
CA ASP A 462 3.31 19.41 -13.51
C ASP A 462 3.43 18.87 -12.07
N TRP A 463 2.35 19.05 -11.30
CA TRP A 463 2.28 18.56 -9.93
C TRP A 463 2.36 17.03 -9.85
N GLU A 464 1.80 16.31 -10.83
CA GLU A 464 1.82 14.85 -10.87
C GLU A 464 3.25 14.34 -11.04
N ASP A 465 4.00 14.92 -11.97
CA ASP A 465 5.41 14.59 -12.25
C ASP A 465 6.28 14.74 -10.99
N VAL A 466 6.20 15.88 -10.30
CA VAL A 466 7.02 16.14 -9.10
C VAL A 466 6.60 15.26 -7.92
N SER A 467 5.31 14.97 -7.78
CA SER A 467 4.78 14.08 -6.73
C SER A 467 5.16 12.62 -6.98
N ARG A 468 5.17 12.17 -8.25
CA ARG A 468 5.68 10.85 -8.64
C ARG A 468 7.16 10.73 -8.36
N ALA A 469 7.96 11.73 -8.70
CA ALA A 469 9.38 11.77 -8.35
C ALA A 469 9.60 11.57 -6.85
N HIS A 470 8.80 12.25 -6.01
CA HIS A 470 8.84 12.10 -4.57
C HIS A 470 8.43 10.69 -4.10
N TYR A 471 7.37 10.10 -4.67
CA TYR A 471 6.99 8.72 -4.39
C TYR A 471 8.15 7.74 -4.67
N VAL A 472 8.84 7.90 -5.80
CA VAL A 472 9.99 7.04 -6.15
C VAL A 472 11.17 7.24 -5.21
N LYS A 473 11.43 8.47 -4.74
CA LYS A 473 12.42 8.72 -3.68
C LYS A 473 12.10 7.96 -2.40
N MET A 474 10.82 7.93 -2.02
CA MET A 474 10.38 7.20 -0.83
C MET A 474 10.53 5.69 -1.00
N LEU A 475 10.24 5.13 -2.18
CA LEU A 475 10.52 3.71 -2.47
C LEU A 475 12.02 3.37 -2.38
N ALA A 476 12.89 4.21 -2.97
CA ALA A 476 14.33 4.01 -2.89
C ALA A 476 14.85 4.11 -1.44
N ARG A 477 14.26 5.03 -0.65
CA ARG A 477 14.53 5.18 0.78
C ARG A 477 14.15 3.92 1.56
N GLU A 478 12.94 3.41 1.37
CA GLU A 478 12.47 2.18 2.04
C GLU A 478 13.33 0.97 1.68
N LEU A 479 13.75 0.87 0.42
CA LEU A 479 14.70 -0.14 -0.05
C LEU A 479 16.05 -0.05 0.67
N MET A 480 16.63 1.15 0.81
CA MET A 480 17.86 1.32 1.58
C MET A 480 17.68 0.98 3.07
N LEU A 481 16.63 1.50 3.69
CA LEU A 481 16.34 1.24 5.11
C LEU A 481 16.23 -0.26 5.39
N GLY A 482 15.53 -0.99 4.52
CA GLY A 482 15.26 -2.41 4.68
C GLY A 482 16.47 -3.32 4.47
N TRP A 483 17.24 -3.08 3.41
CA TRP A 483 18.18 -4.09 2.90
C TRP A 483 19.63 -3.60 2.72
N ALA A 484 19.93 -2.33 2.99
CA ALA A 484 21.30 -1.81 2.95
C ALA A 484 22.04 -1.95 4.29
N ASP A 485 23.36 -1.82 4.22
CA ASP A 485 24.25 -1.60 5.36
C ASP A 485 24.18 -0.11 5.72
N LEU A 486 23.41 0.18 6.77
CA LEU A 486 23.10 1.55 7.17
C LEU A 486 24.27 2.17 7.94
N ASP A 487 24.56 3.43 7.61
CA ASP A 487 25.44 4.28 8.42
C ASP A 487 24.87 4.43 9.84
N PRO A 488 25.69 4.44 10.90
CA PRO A 488 25.21 4.57 12.28
C PRO A 488 24.40 5.84 12.57
N SER A 489 24.60 6.92 11.80
CA SER A 489 23.81 8.14 11.91
C SER A 489 22.53 8.11 11.05
N LEU A 490 22.19 6.95 10.47
CA LEU A 490 21.09 6.74 9.53
C LEU A 490 21.16 7.64 8.29
N ASN A 491 22.35 8.12 7.93
CA ASN A 491 22.53 8.92 6.73
C ASN A 491 22.58 8.01 5.50
N LEU A 492 21.53 8.04 4.68
CA LEU A 492 21.41 7.14 3.52
C LEU A 492 22.45 7.43 2.43
N TYR A 493 22.97 8.66 2.30
CA TYR A 493 24.04 8.97 1.35
C TYR A 493 25.40 8.40 1.73
N LYS A 494 25.57 8.02 2.99
CA LYS A 494 26.76 7.29 3.47
C LYS A 494 26.53 5.78 3.56
N SER A 495 25.29 5.35 3.38
CA SER A 495 24.90 3.95 3.42
C SER A 495 25.10 3.31 2.05
N THR A 496 25.38 2.02 2.04
CA THR A 496 25.60 1.26 0.79
C THR A 496 24.87 -0.08 0.87
N MET A 497 24.37 -0.55 -0.25
CA MET A 497 23.69 -1.83 -0.36
C MET A 497 24.62 -2.84 -1.04
N PRO A 498 25.07 -3.89 -0.32
CA PRO A 498 25.84 -4.96 -0.95
C PRO A 498 24.93 -5.83 -1.82
N LYS A 499 25.52 -6.56 -2.77
CA LYS A 499 24.82 -7.51 -3.67
C LYS A 499 23.87 -8.45 -2.93
N LYS A 500 24.30 -9.01 -1.81
CA LYS A 500 23.47 -9.89 -0.97
C LYS A 500 22.23 -9.18 -0.43
N GLY A 501 22.35 -7.91 -0.02
CA GLY A 501 21.23 -7.11 0.45
C GLY A 501 20.17 -6.93 -0.64
N PHE A 502 20.62 -6.58 -1.85
CA PHE A 502 19.74 -6.44 -3.01
C PHE A 502 19.07 -7.75 -3.42
N MET A 503 19.80 -8.88 -3.43
CA MET A 503 19.22 -10.19 -3.71
C MET A 503 18.18 -10.60 -2.67
N ASN A 504 18.40 -10.27 -1.39
CA ASN A 504 17.41 -10.52 -0.34
C ASN A 504 16.15 -9.67 -0.56
N TRP A 505 16.29 -8.40 -0.94
CA TRP A 505 15.14 -7.57 -1.33
C TRP A 505 14.37 -8.20 -2.48
N TYR A 506 15.07 -8.62 -3.53
CA TYR A 506 14.47 -9.24 -4.70
C TYR A 506 13.69 -10.50 -4.30
N ALA A 507 14.28 -11.37 -3.47
CA ALA A 507 13.63 -12.59 -2.99
C ALA A 507 12.40 -12.30 -2.11
N ASP A 508 12.52 -11.32 -1.19
CA ASP A 508 11.43 -10.91 -0.29
C ASP A 508 10.23 -10.32 -1.07
N PHE A 509 10.48 -9.67 -2.21
CA PHE A 509 9.45 -9.00 -3.03
C PHE A 509 8.97 -9.80 -4.26
N LYS A 510 9.64 -10.91 -4.61
CA LYS A 510 9.44 -11.66 -5.85
C LYS A 510 7.97 -12.03 -6.11
N ASP A 511 7.32 -12.67 -5.14
CA ASP A 511 5.94 -13.16 -5.30
C ASP A 511 4.97 -12.01 -5.53
N PHE A 512 5.11 -10.93 -4.75
CA PHE A 512 4.30 -9.72 -4.91
C PHE A 512 4.52 -9.10 -6.30
N ALA A 513 5.79 -8.93 -6.71
CA ALA A 513 6.15 -8.38 -8.00
C ALA A 513 5.64 -9.20 -9.19
N ILE A 514 5.60 -10.53 -9.09
CA ILE A 514 5.03 -11.41 -10.12
C ILE A 514 3.51 -11.21 -10.22
N GLU A 515 2.82 -11.18 -9.09
CA GLU A 515 1.36 -11.03 -9.05
C GLU A 515 0.91 -9.68 -9.61
N ILE A 516 1.59 -8.58 -9.24
CA ILE A 516 1.35 -7.25 -9.82
C ILE A 516 1.92 -7.07 -11.24
N LYS A 517 2.40 -8.15 -11.87
CA LYS A 517 2.94 -8.16 -13.25
C LYS A 517 4.17 -7.28 -13.46
N LEU A 518 4.92 -6.98 -12.40
CA LEU A 518 6.18 -6.25 -12.48
C LEU A 518 7.33 -7.19 -12.88
N PHE A 519 7.39 -8.40 -12.32
CA PHE A 519 8.41 -9.41 -12.63
C PHE A 519 7.90 -10.49 -13.58
N ASP A 520 8.79 -11.00 -14.43
CA ASP A 520 8.52 -12.15 -15.28
C ASP A 520 8.57 -13.43 -14.42
N PRO A 521 7.50 -14.25 -14.35
CA PRO A 521 7.52 -15.48 -13.58
C PRO A 521 8.51 -16.54 -14.10
N ARG A 522 9.01 -16.39 -15.34
CA ARG A 522 10.04 -17.27 -15.94
C ARG A 522 11.46 -16.90 -15.50
N ALA A 523 11.66 -15.71 -14.91
CA ALA A 523 12.98 -15.25 -14.52
C ALA A 523 13.56 -16.13 -13.41
N THR A 524 14.73 -16.72 -13.69
CA THR A 524 15.51 -17.52 -12.75
C THR A 524 16.50 -16.69 -11.94
N ASP A 525 16.78 -15.45 -12.35
CA ASP A 525 17.62 -14.53 -11.60
C ASP A 525 17.02 -14.26 -10.21
N ASN A 526 17.90 -14.12 -9.24
CA ASN A 526 17.58 -13.80 -7.84
C ASN A 526 17.88 -12.32 -7.52
N GLY A 527 17.94 -11.47 -8.55
CA GLY A 527 18.27 -10.06 -8.46
C GLY A 527 19.76 -9.75 -8.64
N ALA A 528 20.63 -10.74 -8.86
CA ALA A 528 22.06 -10.55 -9.04
C ALA A 528 22.36 -9.76 -10.33
N ASP A 529 21.56 -9.98 -11.35
CA ASP A 529 21.72 -9.33 -12.65
C ASP A 529 21.25 -7.89 -12.59
N ASN A 530 20.12 -7.65 -11.93
CA ASN A 530 19.60 -6.32 -11.66
C ASN A 530 20.53 -5.49 -10.77
N PHE A 531 21.18 -6.11 -9.78
CA PHE A 531 22.23 -5.45 -8.99
C PHE A 531 23.38 -4.97 -9.88
N THR A 532 23.88 -5.86 -10.74
CA THR A 532 25.00 -5.54 -11.64
C THR A 532 24.60 -4.43 -12.62
N GLN A 533 23.35 -4.44 -13.11
CA GLN A 533 22.84 -3.36 -13.96
C GLN A 533 22.75 -2.03 -13.21
N ALA A 534 22.32 -2.03 -11.95
CA ALA A 534 22.25 -0.82 -11.14
C ALA A 534 23.64 -0.20 -10.93
N ASP A 535 24.64 -1.04 -10.65
CA ASP A 535 26.05 -0.67 -10.44
C ASP A 535 26.70 -0.14 -11.74
N LEU A 536 26.39 -0.79 -12.87
CA LEU A 536 27.04 -0.51 -14.15
C LEU A 536 26.30 0.43 -15.11
N PHE A 537 24.99 0.68 -14.96
CA PHE A 537 24.23 1.45 -15.97
C PHE A 537 23.32 2.55 -15.43
N THR A 538 23.35 2.86 -14.14
CA THR A 538 22.72 4.09 -13.63
C THR A 538 23.55 5.33 -13.99
N TYR A 539 23.03 6.53 -13.82
CA TYR A 539 23.80 7.74 -14.11
C TYR A 539 24.94 8.01 -13.09
N SER A 540 24.85 7.41 -11.92
CA SER A 540 25.82 7.51 -10.82
C SER A 540 26.63 6.23 -10.62
N GLY A 541 26.35 5.20 -11.42
CA GLY A 541 26.99 3.90 -11.30
C GLY A 541 28.50 3.98 -11.44
N ASN A 542 29.22 3.32 -10.53
CA ASN A 542 30.67 3.39 -10.45
C ASN A 542 31.37 2.02 -10.53
N GLY A 543 30.62 0.90 -10.54
CA GLY A 543 31.16 -0.44 -10.69
C GLY A 543 31.88 -0.99 -9.47
N ASP A 544 31.65 -0.44 -8.28
CA ASP A 544 32.39 -0.78 -7.06
C ASP A 544 31.85 -2.02 -6.32
N ASN A 545 30.86 -2.72 -6.90
CA ASN A 545 30.12 -3.84 -6.31
C ASN A 545 29.33 -3.50 -5.04
N MET A 546 28.99 -2.23 -4.86
CA MET A 546 28.05 -1.74 -3.86
C MET A 546 27.08 -0.78 -4.54
N LEU A 547 25.87 -0.62 -4.00
CA LEU A 547 24.94 0.39 -4.49
C LEU A 547 24.77 1.49 -3.45
N SER A 548 25.20 2.68 -3.78
CA SER A 548 24.87 3.91 -3.07
C SER A 548 23.38 4.23 -3.16
N TYR A 549 22.90 5.12 -2.29
CA TYR A 549 21.52 5.60 -2.37
C TYR A 549 21.19 6.25 -3.72
N GLN A 550 22.14 6.94 -4.35
CA GLN A 550 21.92 7.59 -5.64
C GLN A 550 21.76 6.55 -6.76
N GLU A 551 22.56 5.48 -6.76
CA GLU A 551 22.45 4.37 -7.71
C GLU A 551 21.12 3.63 -7.53
N ILE A 552 20.73 3.32 -6.29
CA ILE A 552 19.43 2.71 -5.99
C ILE A 552 18.29 3.60 -6.45
N LEU A 553 18.33 4.89 -6.14
CA LEU A 553 17.31 5.85 -6.55
C LEU A 553 17.19 5.85 -8.08
N GLN A 554 18.29 6.03 -8.80
CA GLN A 554 18.28 6.07 -10.25
C GLN A 554 17.81 4.74 -10.85
N PHE A 555 18.22 3.61 -10.29
CA PHE A 555 17.78 2.30 -10.74
C PHE A 555 16.27 2.12 -10.59
N VAL A 556 15.69 2.45 -9.42
CA VAL A 556 14.22 2.38 -9.21
C VAL A 556 13.50 3.33 -10.17
N ASN A 557 14.03 4.53 -10.40
CA ASN A 557 13.47 5.46 -11.39
C ASN A 557 13.51 4.89 -12.81
N MET A 558 14.61 4.24 -13.22
CA MET A 558 14.73 3.60 -14.53
C MET A 558 13.75 2.42 -14.67
N LEU A 559 13.56 1.62 -13.62
CA LEU A 559 12.57 0.54 -13.62
C LEU A 559 11.14 1.06 -13.80
N LEU A 560 10.74 2.09 -13.05
CA LEU A 560 9.38 2.64 -13.13
C LEU A 560 9.15 3.44 -14.42
N SER A 561 10.15 4.21 -14.86
CA SER A 561 10.09 5.01 -16.08
C SER A 561 10.19 4.16 -17.34
N GLY A 562 11.23 3.35 -17.49
CA GLY A 562 11.47 2.51 -18.67
C GLY A 562 10.64 1.23 -18.64
N GLY A 563 10.77 0.44 -17.58
CA GLY A 563 10.09 -0.85 -17.43
C GLY A 563 8.57 -0.75 -17.16
N GLY A 564 8.10 0.39 -16.66
CA GLY A 564 6.69 0.66 -16.40
C GLY A 564 6.05 1.58 -17.44
N GLU A 565 6.27 2.89 -17.30
CA GLU A 565 5.55 3.93 -18.03
C GLU A 565 5.86 3.92 -19.54
N LEU A 566 7.13 3.90 -19.95
CA LEU A 566 7.51 3.85 -21.36
C LEU A 566 7.01 2.58 -22.04
N THR A 567 7.13 1.43 -21.35
CA THR A 567 6.57 0.16 -21.84
C THR A 567 5.07 0.27 -22.09
N THR A 568 4.33 0.84 -21.14
CA THR A 568 2.88 1.05 -21.26
C THR A 568 2.55 1.97 -22.44
N GLN A 569 3.27 3.09 -22.58
CA GLN A 569 3.09 4.01 -23.71
C GLN A 569 3.38 3.35 -25.06
N ILE A 570 4.42 2.52 -25.15
CA ILE A 570 4.71 1.74 -26.36
C ILE A 570 3.54 0.80 -26.66
N GLN A 571 3.05 0.05 -25.67
CA GLN A 571 1.91 -0.85 -25.84
C GLN A 571 0.65 -0.12 -26.31
N ASP A 572 0.33 1.04 -25.73
CA ASP A 572 -0.80 1.86 -26.13
C ASP A 572 -0.69 2.33 -27.59
N VAL A 573 0.51 2.69 -28.05
CA VAL A 573 0.77 3.05 -29.44
C VAL A 573 0.53 1.85 -30.36
N MET A 574 0.98 0.66 -29.96
CA MET A 574 0.80 -0.58 -30.74
C MET A 574 -0.65 -1.02 -30.80
N GLU A 575 -1.40 -0.87 -29.71
CA GLU A 575 -2.84 -1.14 -29.66
C GLU A 575 -3.60 -0.21 -30.61
N LYS A 576 -3.36 1.10 -30.52
CA LYS A 576 -3.98 2.10 -31.39
C LYS A 576 -3.65 1.89 -32.88
N ALA A 577 -2.46 1.38 -33.17
CA ALA A 577 -2.02 1.05 -34.52
C ALA A 577 -2.57 -0.30 -35.04
N GLY A 578 -3.29 -1.08 -34.22
CA GLY A 578 -3.81 -2.39 -34.59
C GLY A 578 -2.73 -3.47 -34.73
N CYS A 579 -1.59 -3.32 -34.04
CA CYS A 579 -0.50 -4.29 -34.08
C CYS A 579 -0.73 -5.52 -33.17
N ASN A 580 -1.74 -5.48 -32.30
CA ASN A 580 -2.03 -6.54 -31.33
C ASN A 580 -2.53 -7.82 -32.01
N LEU A 581 -1.87 -8.93 -31.68
CA LEU A 581 -2.27 -10.28 -32.02
C LEU A 581 -3.31 -10.79 -31.01
N LYS A 582 -4.07 -11.82 -31.40
CA LYS A 582 -5.11 -12.40 -30.52
C LYS A 582 -4.56 -13.18 -29.32
N GLN A 583 -3.31 -13.61 -29.40
CA GLN A 583 -2.65 -14.39 -28.36
C GLN A 583 -2.22 -13.44 -27.23
N LEU A 584 -2.30 -13.90 -25.98
CA LEU A 584 -1.79 -13.18 -24.83
C LEU A 584 -0.40 -13.70 -24.44
N ASP A 585 0.44 -12.82 -23.94
CA ASP A 585 1.74 -13.13 -23.34
C ASP A 585 1.59 -13.50 -21.86
N ILE A 586 2.72 -13.74 -21.18
CA ILE A 586 2.73 -14.18 -19.78
C ILE A 586 2.27 -13.10 -18.79
N PHE A 587 2.19 -11.85 -19.23
CA PHE A 587 1.66 -10.72 -18.47
C PHE A 587 0.16 -10.49 -18.73
N GLY A 588 -0.47 -11.34 -19.57
CA GLY A 588 -1.86 -11.20 -19.95
C GLY A 588 -2.10 -10.05 -20.95
N LYS A 589 -1.03 -9.56 -21.60
CA LYS A 589 -1.12 -8.53 -22.64
C LYS A 589 -1.09 -9.18 -24.03
N PRO A 590 -1.72 -8.59 -25.05
CA PRO A 590 -1.61 -9.10 -26.42
C PRO A 590 -0.15 -9.14 -26.88
N TRP A 591 0.24 -10.22 -27.56
CA TRP A 591 1.46 -10.22 -28.37
C TRP A 591 1.36 -9.15 -29.46
N ILE A 592 2.49 -8.60 -29.88
CA ILE A 592 2.54 -7.54 -30.89
C ILE A 592 3.21 -8.10 -32.16
N ASP A 593 2.64 -7.84 -33.34
CA ASP A 593 3.29 -8.14 -34.62
C ASP A 593 4.60 -7.35 -34.77
N GLU A 594 5.72 -8.04 -34.99
CA GLU A 594 7.05 -7.42 -34.98
C GLU A 594 7.25 -6.40 -36.11
N LYS A 595 6.71 -6.68 -37.31
CA LYS A 595 6.83 -5.74 -38.44
C LYS A 595 6.04 -4.47 -38.18
N CYS A 596 4.85 -4.61 -37.61
CA CYS A 596 4.02 -3.50 -37.18
C CYS A 596 4.69 -2.70 -36.05
N PHE A 597 5.30 -3.38 -35.09
CA PHE A 597 6.05 -2.76 -34.00
C PHE A 597 7.21 -1.91 -34.51
N LEU A 598 8.12 -2.48 -35.31
CA LEU A 598 9.26 -1.78 -35.89
C LEU A 598 8.84 -0.47 -36.57
N LYS A 599 7.79 -0.54 -37.40
CA LYS A 599 7.27 0.64 -38.13
C LYS A 599 6.76 1.71 -37.17
N ASN A 600 5.89 1.34 -36.23
CA ASN A 600 5.24 2.30 -35.35
C ASN A 600 6.18 2.84 -34.27
N LEU A 601 7.15 2.05 -33.81
CA LEU A 601 8.17 2.50 -32.87
C LEU A 601 9.00 3.63 -33.50
N ARG A 602 9.43 3.47 -34.75
CA ARG A 602 10.18 4.51 -35.47
C ARG A 602 9.37 5.79 -35.64
N SER A 603 8.14 5.66 -36.14
CA SER A 603 7.26 6.80 -36.42
C SER A 603 6.91 7.61 -35.16
N ASN A 604 6.92 6.99 -33.98
CA ASN A 604 6.58 7.62 -32.71
C ASN A 604 7.80 7.86 -31.80
N SER A 605 9.02 7.57 -32.27
CA SER A 605 10.25 7.59 -31.47
C SER A 605 10.49 8.92 -30.75
N THR A 606 10.27 10.06 -31.41
CA THR A 606 10.44 11.39 -30.82
C THR A 606 9.53 11.62 -29.60
N GLN A 607 8.29 11.11 -29.65
CA GLN A 607 7.35 11.23 -28.53
C GLN A 607 7.67 10.23 -27.41
N LEU A 608 7.92 8.97 -27.77
CA LEU A 608 8.18 7.89 -26.81
C LEU A 608 9.46 8.17 -26.00
N PHE A 609 10.54 8.54 -26.69
CA PHE A 609 11.86 8.78 -26.11
C PHE A 609 12.13 10.24 -25.75
N SER A 610 11.10 11.09 -25.67
CA SER A 610 11.29 12.52 -25.33
C SER A 610 12.11 12.69 -24.04
N HIS A 611 11.83 11.89 -23.02
CA HIS A 611 12.48 11.88 -21.71
C HIS A 611 13.98 11.55 -21.73
N ILE A 612 14.45 10.77 -22.71
CA ILE A 612 15.88 10.50 -23.00
C ILE A 612 16.27 11.14 -24.32
N TYR A 613 16.32 12.48 -24.30
CA TYR A 613 16.36 13.33 -25.50
C TYR A 613 17.47 12.98 -26.50
N LEU A 614 18.67 12.69 -26.01
CA LEU A 614 19.82 12.35 -26.87
C LEU A 614 19.57 11.03 -27.62
N PHE A 615 19.07 10.01 -26.92
CA PHE A 615 18.65 8.76 -27.55
C PHE A 615 17.52 8.97 -28.58
N GLY A 616 16.49 9.74 -28.24
CA GLY A 616 15.37 10.01 -29.15
C GLY A 616 15.80 10.73 -30.43
N ASN A 617 16.74 11.68 -30.33
CA ASN A 617 17.32 12.36 -31.49
C ASN A 617 18.17 11.43 -32.36
N TYR A 618 18.99 10.57 -31.73
CA TYR A 618 19.78 9.57 -32.45
C TYR A 618 18.88 8.63 -33.27
N VAL A 619 17.83 8.06 -32.66
CA VAL A 619 16.90 7.18 -33.38
C VAL A 619 16.23 7.90 -34.56
N LYS A 620 15.93 9.18 -34.41
CA LYS A 620 15.34 10.01 -35.47
C LYS A 620 16.32 10.30 -36.62
N SER A 621 17.62 10.42 -36.35
CA SER A 621 18.62 10.74 -37.37
C SER A 621 18.98 9.55 -38.25
N LEU A 622 18.70 8.31 -37.82
CA LEU A 622 19.01 7.11 -38.59
C LEU A 622 18.19 7.02 -39.88
N SER A 623 18.86 6.67 -40.98
CA SER A 623 18.22 6.21 -42.20
C SER A 623 17.43 4.92 -41.96
N GLU A 624 16.62 4.49 -42.93
CA GLU A 624 15.80 3.28 -42.78
C GLU A 624 16.62 2.01 -42.58
N GLN A 625 17.73 1.89 -43.32
CA GLN A 625 18.62 0.75 -43.21
C GLN A 625 19.39 0.76 -41.89
N GLU A 626 19.87 1.93 -41.45
CA GLU A 626 20.57 2.07 -40.16
C GLU A 626 19.63 1.77 -38.99
N TYR A 627 18.40 2.29 -39.03
CA TYR A 627 17.40 2.03 -38.01
C TYR A 627 17.04 0.54 -37.93
N LEU A 628 16.89 -0.15 -39.06
CA LEU A 628 16.64 -1.59 -39.07
C LEU A 628 17.81 -2.36 -38.44
N GLY A 629 19.05 -1.97 -38.74
CA GLY A 629 20.25 -2.56 -38.12
C GLY A 629 20.28 -2.35 -36.61
N PHE A 630 20.11 -1.10 -36.17
CA PHE A 630 20.03 -0.72 -34.76
C PHE A 630 18.94 -1.49 -34.01
N TYR A 631 17.71 -1.52 -34.56
CA TYR A 631 16.59 -2.24 -33.97
C TYR A 631 16.90 -3.74 -33.84
N THR A 632 17.44 -4.36 -34.90
CA THR A 632 17.71 -5.80 -34.93
C THR A 632 18.71 -6.20 -33.86
N GLU A 633 19.80 -5.42 -33.71
CA GLU A 633 20.81 -5.68 -32.70
C GLU A 633 20.29 -5.44 -31.28
N LEU A 634 19.56 -4.34 -31.06
CA LEU A 634 18.99 -4.02 -29.75
C LEU A 634 17.93 -5.05 -29.33
N MET A 635 17.09 -5.51 -30.26
CA MET A 635 16.14 -6.59 -30.00
C MET A 635 16.80 -7.94 -29.81
N GLY A 636 17.95 -8.20 -30.44
CA GLY A 636 18.77 -9.38 -30.15
C GLY A 636 19.17 -9.45 -28.67
N VAL A 637 19.45 -8.30 -28.06
CA VAL A 637 19.70 -8.18 -26.62
C VAL A 637 18.38 -8.25 -25.83
N ALA A 638 17.36 -7.49 -26.23
CA ALA A 638 16.13 -7.36 -25.46
C ALA A 638 15.29 -8.65 -25.39
N ARG A 639 15.36 -9.49 -26.43
CA ARG A 639 14.53 -10.70 -26.55
C ARG A 639 14.93 -11.76 -25.54
N LEU A 640 13.99 -12.16 -24.68
CA LEU A 640 14.22 -13.23 -23.70
C LEU A 640 14.14 -14.63 -24.34
N ASN A 641 13.22 -14.83 -25.29
CA ASN A 641 13.03 -16.10 -25.98
C ASN A 641 13.34 -15.96 -27.48
N PRO A 642 14.47 -16.50 -27.98
CA PRO A 642 14.83 -16.43 -29.39
C PRO A 642 13.77 -17.01 -30.36
N ASP A 643 12.94 -17.96 -29.91
CA ASP A 643 11.96 -18.66 -30.75
C ASP A 643 10.70 -17.81 -31.06
N THR A 644 10.62 -16.59 -30.53
CA THR A 644 9.46 -15.70 -30.73
C THR A 644 9.58 -14.79 -31.95
N VAL A 645 10.52 -15.04 -32.86
CA VAL A 645 10.72 -14.23 -34.09
C VAL A 645 9.39 -13.97 -34.82
N GLY A 646 9.14 -12.70 -35.16
CA GLY A 646 7.91 -12.24 -35.80
C GLY A 646 6.84 -11.73 -34.84
N ARG A 647 7.00 -11.94 -33.52
CA ARG A 647 6.12 -11.41 -32.48
C ARG A 647 6.91 -10.89 -31.29
N ILE A 648 6.35 -9.92 -30.58
CA ILE A 648 6.99 -9.26 -29.44
C ILE A 648 6.07 -9.37 -28.23
N GLU A 649 6.62 -9.79 -27.09
CA GLU A 649 5.91 -9.81 -25.80
C GLU A 649 6.28 -8.61 -24.92
N THR A 650 5.52 -8.39 -23.85
CA THR A 650 5.74 -7.29 -22.90
C THR A 650 7.15 -7.29 -22.31
N SER A 651 7.72 -8.44 -21.99
CA SER A 651 9.10 -8.54 -21.44
C SER A 651 10.16 -8.03 -22.43
N ASP A 652 9.97 -8.27 -23.73
CA ASP A 652 10.88 -7.78 -24.77
C ASP A 652 10.81 -6.24 -24.82
N VAL A 653 9.60 -5.66 -24.77
CA VAL A 653 9.40 -4.20 -24.76
C VAL A 653 10.00 -3.56 -23.51
N ARG A 654 9.84 -4.19 -22.34
CA ARG A 654 10.45 -3.73 -21.08
C ARG A 654 11.96 -3.71 -21.14
N THR A 655 12.55 -4.80 -21.59
CA THR A 655 14.01 -4.93 -21.70
C THR A 655 14.56 -3.95 -22.73
N PHE A 656 13.90 -3.79 -23.88
CA PHE A 656 14.23 -2.77 -24.89
C PHE A 656 14.20 -1.36 -24.30
N SER A 657 13.16 -1.04 -23.53
CA SER A 657 12.96 0.26 -22.88
C SER A 657 14.07 0.56 -21.87
N LEU A 658 14.42 -0.41 -21.02
CA LEU A 658 15.51 -0.29 -20.05
C LEU A 658 16.88 -0.17 -20.72
N LEU A 659 17.17 -1.00 -21.72
CA LEU A 659 18.42 -0.92 -22.49
C LEU A 659 18.59 0.45 -23.16
N SER A 660 17.50 1.04 -23.67
CA SER A 660 17.53 2.40 -24.23
C SER A 660 17.99 3.43 -23.20
N MET A 661 17.54 3.30 -21.95
CA MET A 661 17.98 4.17 -20.85
C MET A 661 19.42 3.88 -20.41
N PHE A 662 19.86 2.62 -20.40
CA PHE A 662 21.25 2.25 -20.09
C PHE A 662 22.23 2.84 -21.12
N ILE A 663 21.93 2.70 -22.41
CA ILE A 663 22.69 3.33 -23.51
C ILE A 663 22.72 4.84 -23.32
N ASP A 664 21.57 5.47 -23.08
CA ASP A 664 21.49 6.93 -22.86
C ASP A 664 22.34 7.38 -21.66
N SER A 665 22.38 6.60 -20.57
CA SER A 665 23.19 6.91 -19.40
C SER A 665 24.68 6.97 -19.69
N LEU A 666 25.20 6.00 -20.46
CA LEU A 666 26.63 5.91 -20.78
C LEU A 666 27.06 7.08 -21.65
N PHE A 667 26.28 7.39 -22.70
CA PHE A 667 26.53 8.55 -23.54
C PHE A 667 26.40 9.85 -22.75
N THR A 668 25.40 9.99 -21.89
CA THR A 668 25.23 11.21 -21.09
C THR A 668 26.43 11.51 -20.18
N ILE A 669 27.13 10.49 -19.68
CA ILE A 669 28.28 10.66 -18.79
C ILE A 669 29.58 10.87 -19.58
N TYR A 670 29.78 10.11 -20.67
CA TYR A 670 31.08 9.99 -21.32
C TYR A 670 31.20 10.73 -22.66
N ASP A 671 30.11 11.07 -23.35
CA ASP A 671 30.10 11.91 -24.56
C ASP A 671 30.32 13.39 -24.15
N THR A 672 31.58 13.77 -23.97
CA THR A 672 32.00 15.05 -23.37
C THR A 672 32.65 16.01 -24.36
N ARG A 673 33.22 15.50 -25.48
CA ARG A 673 34.06 16.31 -26.38
C ARG A 673 33.32 16.93 -27.57
N ALA A 674 32.18 16.40 -28.00
CA ALA A 674 31.28 17.08 -28.93
C ALA A 674 29.91 16.37 -28.99
N PRO A 675 28.77 17.08 -29.01
CA PRO A 675 27.42 16.52 -28.83
C PRO A 675 26.88 15.72 -30.03
N PHE A 676 27.74 15.04 -30.80
CA PHE A 676 27.36 14.31 -32.01
C PHE A 676 26.79 12.91 -31.73
N GLY A 677 26.73 12.49 -30.46
CA GLY A 677 26.12 11.21 -30.12
C GLY A 677 27.00 10.01 -30.45
N GLU A 678 28.31 10.24 -30.46
CA GLU A 678 29.38 9.26 -30.68
C GLU A 678 30.39 9.40 -29.53
N VAL A 679 31.06 8.31 -29.14
CA VAL A 679 32.14 8.32 -28.15
C VAL A 679 33.47 7.96 -28.79
N ASP A 680 34.52 8.69 -28.42
CA ASP A 680 35.89 8.43 -28.88
C ASP A 680 36.61 7.39 -27.98
N PRO A 681 37.74 6.81 -28.42
CA PRO A 681 38.47 5.82 -27.63
C PRO A 681 38.89 6.28 -26.23
N ASP A 682 39.19 7.57 -26.05
CA ASP A 682 39.58 8.08 -24.74
C ASP A 682 38.37 8.26 -23.82
N GLU A 683 37.20 8.61 -24.34
CA GLU A 683 35.93 8.61 -23.60
C GLU A 683 35.56 7.19 -23.15
N ILE A 684 35.78 6.20 -24.02
CA ILE A 684 35.62 4.78 -23.65
C ILE A 684 36.63 4.40 -22.57
N ARG A 685 37.91 4.81 -22.68
CA ARG A 685 38.92 4.59 -21.62
C ARG A 685 38.50 5.23 -20.29
N ALA A 686 37.90 6.41 -20.32
CA ALA A 686 37.38 7.08 -19.12
C ALA A 686 36.25 6.29 -18.45
N SER A 687 35.52 5.47 -19.21
CA SER A 687 34.49 4.57 -18.66
C SER A 687 35.03 3.28 -18.06
N TYR A 688 36.24 2.84 -18.42
CA TYR A 688 36.79 1.55 -17.98
C TYR A 688 36.80 1.34 -16.45
N PRO A 689 37.13 2.32 -15.58
CA PRO A 689 37.09 2.12 -14.13
C PRO A 689 35.75 1.56 -13.65
N ARG A 690 34.64 1.99 -14.26
CA ARG A 690 33.29 1.52 -13.97
C ARG A 690 33.07 0.06 -14.36
N PHE A 691 33.72 -0.42 -15.42
CA PHE A 691 33.59 -1.80 -15.89
C PHE A 691 34.72 -2.69 -15.40
N LYS A 692 35.69 -2.16 -14.65
CA LYS A 692 36.92 -2.89 -14.29
C LYS A 692 36.65 -4.19 -13.55
N ASN A 693 35.75 -4.17 -12.57
CA ASN A 693 35.40 -5.36 -11.79
C ASN A 693 34.67 -6.40 -12.67
N PHE A 694 33.74 -5.95 -13.50
CA PHE A 694 33.08 -6.81 -14.49
C PHE A 694 34.09 -7.44 -15.45
N VAL A 695 35.01 -6.66 -16.02
CA VAL A 695 36.06 -7.16 -16.91
C VAL A 695 36.96 -8.16 -16.18
N ALA A 696 37.33 -7.88 -14.92
CA ALA A 696 38.14 -8.78 -14.10
C ALA A 696 37.46 -10.13 -13.83
N ASP A 697 36.12 -10.17 -13.78
CA ASP A 697 35.37 -11.42 -13.67
C ASP A 697 35.18 -12.10 -15.03
N TYR A 698 34.89 -11.33 -16.08
CA TYR A 698 34.75 -11.82 -17.46
C TYR A 698 35.97 -12.61 -17.93
N VAL A 699 37.17 -12.06 -17.67
CA VAL A 699 38.43 -12.66 -18.10
C VAL A 699 38.77 -14.00 -17.42
N LYS A 700 38.04 -14.36 -16.36
CA LYS A 700 38.20 -15.66 -15.68
C LYS A 700 37.41 -16.77 -16.39
N LYS A 701 36.52 -16.45 -17.32
CA LYS A 701 35.77 -17.46 -18.06
C LYS A 701 36.70 -18.35 -18.88
N PRO A 702 36.46 -19.67 -18.96
CA PRO A 702 37.42 -20.59 -19.57
C PRO A 702 37.84 -20.23 -21.00
N ASP A 703 36.89 -19.79 -21.83
CA ASP A 703 37.09 -19.39 -23.23
C ASP A 703 37.85 -18.07 -23.36
N VAL A 704 37.57 -17.09 -22.50
CA VAL A 704 38.31 -15.81 -22.47
C VAL A 704 39.70 -15.99 -21.87
N ALA A 705 39.80 -16.76 -20.78
CA ALA A 705 41.06 -17.09 -20.11
C ALA A 705 42.00 -17.86 -21.04
N GLU A 706 41.46 -18.71 -21.91
CA GLU A 706 42.24 -19.39 -22.95
C GLU A 706 42.82 -18.40 -23.96
N LYS A 707 42.02 -17.45 -24.47
CA LYS A 707 42.52 -16.37 -25.34
C LYS A 707 43.59 -15.52 -24.64
N LEU A 708 43.47 -15.31 -23.33
CA LEU A 708 44.46 -14.58 -22.54
C LEU A 708 45.77 -15.34 -22.30
N LYS A 709 45.83 -16.66 -22.48
CA LYS A 709 47.10 -17.40 -22.41
C LYS A 709 48.08 -16.95 -23.49
N GLU A 710 47.57 -16.53 -24.65
CA GLU A 710 48.39 -15.98 -25.73
C GLU A 710 48.99 -14.62 -25.34
N TRP A 711 48.25 -13.80 -24.57
CA TRP A 711 48.81 -12.60 -23.96
C TRP A 711 49.94 -12.93 -22.98
N ASP A 712 49.72 -13.94 -22.14
CA ASP A 712 50.67 -14.34 -21.11
C ASP A 712 51.90 -15.10 -21.64
N ALA A 713 51.91 -15.47 -22.93
CA ALA A 713 53.00 -16.18 -23.58
C ALA A 713 54.30 -15.39 -23.58
N TRP A 714 55.42 -16.11 -23.39
CA TRP A 714 56.76 -15.51 -23.28
C TRP A 714 57.21 -14.76 -24.55
N TYR A 715 56.63 -15.07 -25.71
CA TYR A 715 56.93 -14.44 -26.99
C TYR A 715 56.06 -13.20 -27.29
N ASN A 716 55.09 -12.86 -26.43
CA ASN A 716 54.29 -11.67 -26.62
C ASN A 716 55.11 -10.43 -26.21
N VAL A 717 55.68 -9.76 -27.21
CA VAL A 717 56.54 -8.60 -27.02
C VAL A 717 55.81 -7.41 -26.38
N CYS A 718 54.48 -7.28 -26.57
CA CYS A 718 53.68 -6.22 -25.93
C CYS A 718 53.72 -6.29 -24.40
N LYS A 719 53.86 -7.49 -23.82
CA LYS A 719 53.95 -7.69 -22.37
C LYS A 719 55.19 -7.05 -21.75
N LEU A 720 56.21 -6.73 -22.57
CA LEU A 720 57.41 -6.01 -22.12
C LEU A 720 57.15 -4.51 -21.95
N SER A 721 56.21 -3.95 -22.71
CA SER A 721 55.91 -2.51 -22.73
C SER A 721 54.61 -2.15 -22.01
N HIS A 722 53.70 -3.09 -21.82
CA HIS A 722 52.39 -2.87 -21.19
C HIS A 722 52.09 -3.88 -20.09
N SER A 723 51.50 -3.38 -19.00
CA SER A 723 50.96 -4.21 -17.94
C SER A 723 49.73 -4.99 -18.39
N LYS A 724 49.40 -6.05 -17.66
CA LYS A 724 48.16 -6.80 -17.89
C LYS A 724 46.91 -5.94 -17.67
N ASP A 725 46.92 -5.01 -16.71
CA ASP A 725 45.78 -4.11 -16.45
C ASP A 725 45.57 -3.13 -17.62
N GLU A 726 46.67 -2.60 -18.20
CA GLU A 726 46.59 -1.77 -19.41
C GLU A 726 46.07 -2.57 -20.60
N PHE A 727 46.53 -3.81 -20.80
CA PHE A 727 45.99 -4.66 -21.85
C PHE A 727 44.49 -4.91 -21.68
N LEU A 728 44.03 -5.22 -20.47
CA LEU A 728 42.60 -5.44 -20.21
C LEU A 728 41.78 -4.18 -20.43
N ARG A 729 42.31 -2.99 -20.08
CA ARG A 729 41.68 -1.71 -20.39
C ARG A 729 41.56 -1.51 -21.90
N GLU A 730 42.65 -1.64 -22.65
CA GLU A 730 42.62 -1.44 -24.11
C GLU A 730 41.81 -2.52 -24.82
N ALA A 731 41.76 -3.74 -24.30
CA ALA A 731 40.91 -4.82 -24.80
C ALA A 731 39.42 -4.52 -24.55
N PHE A 732 39.07 -3.89 -23.43
CA PHE A 732 37.72 -3.37 -23.20
C PHE A 732 37.38 -2.26 -24.20
N VAL A 733 38.30 -1.31 -24.45
CA VAL A 733 38.08 -0.29 -25.49
C VAL A 733 37.85 -0.95 -26.84
N PHE A 734 38.68 -1.93 -27.21
CA PHE A 734 38.51 -2.72 -28.42
C PHE A 734 37.16 -3.42 -28.50
N LEU A 735 36.69 -3.98 -27.39
CA LEU A 735 35.39 -4.64 -27.30
C LEU A 735 34.25 -3.69 -27.62
N VAL A 736 34.22 -2.52 -26.96
CA VAL A 736 33.20 -1.50 -27.16
C VAL A 736 33.24 -0.97 -28.60
N TYR A 737 34.43 -0.88 -29.16
CA TYR A 737 34.68 -0.34 -30.49
C TYR A 737 34.31 -1.28 -31.63
N ASN A 738 34.69 -2.55 -31.51
CA ASN A 738 34.57 -3.54 -32.60
C ASN A 738 33.47 -4.58 -32.35
N GLY A 739 32.85 -4.56 -31.18
CA GLY A 739 31.83 -5.52 -30.78
C GLY A 739 32.28 -6.96 -30.64
N ARG A 740 33.59 -7.18 -30.51
CA ARG A 740 34.19 -8.50 -30.29
C ARG A 740 35.47 -8.37 -29.48
N ILE A 741 35.84 -9.47 -28.82
CA ILE A 741 37.09 -9.58 -28.07
C ILE A 741 38.27 -9.52 -29.07
N PRO A 742 39.37 -8.81 -28.77
CA PRO A 742 40.53 -8.78 -29.66
C PRO A 742 41.18 -10.16 -29.80
N GLU A 743 41.68 -10.44 -30.99
CA GLU A 743 42.50 -11.59 -31.35
C GLU A 743 43.97 -11.16 -31.52
N GLN A 744 44.90 -12.11 -31.59
CA GLN A 744 46.33 -11.79 -31.71
C GLN A 744 46.64 -10.94 -32.96
N SER A 745 45.88 -11.12 -34.04
CA SER A 745 46.02 -10.33 -35.27
C SER A 745 45.60 -8.87 -35.14
N ASP A 746 44.84 -8.51 -34.11
CA ASP A 746 44.39 -7.13 -33.87
C ASP A 746 45.42 -6.29 -33.14
N VAL A 747 46.40 -6.94 -32.50
CA VAL A 747 47.47 -6.27 -31.76
C VAL A 747 48.37 -5.51 -32.74
N SER A 748 48.64 -4.23 -32.44
CA SER A 748 49.45 -3.37 -33.29
C SER A 748 50.85 -3.92 -33.50
N LEU A 749 51.32 -3.92 -34.75
CA LEU A 749 52.71 -4.28 -35.10
C LEU A 749 53.74 -3.41 -34.37
N ALA A 750 53.35 -2.20 -33.94
CA ALA A 750 54.18 -1.23 -33.22
C ALA A 750 53.95 -1.21 -31.71
N CYS A 751 53.23 -2.19 -31.15
CA CYS A 751 52.83 -2.23 -29.73
C CYS A 751 53.99 -2.11 -28.72
N ASN A 752 55.24 -2.41 -29.10
CA ASN A 752 56.39 -2.19 -28.20
C ASN A 752 56.68 -0.70 -27.94
N PHE A 753 56.22 0.20 -28.81
CA PHE A 753 56.55 1.63 -28.80
C PHE A 753 55.32 2.55 -29.00
N GLY A 754 54.11 2.00 -28.99
CA GLY A 754 52.88 2.71 -29.30
C GLY A 754 51.66 2.07 -28.65
N ASP A 755 50.47 2.31 -29.21
CA ASP A 755 49.22 1.77 -28.67
C ASP A 755 49.11 0.25 -28.89
N ILE A 756 48.44 -0.45 -27.97
CA ILE A 756 48.21 -1.90 -28.02
C ILE A 756 47.34 -2.25 -29.24
N PHE A 757 46.29 -1.45 -29.47
CA PHE A 757 45.36 -1.58 -30.59
C PHE A 757 45.25 -0.23 -31.31
N ASN A 758 44.98 -0.26 -32.60
CA ASN A 758 44.69 0.94 -33.39
C ASN A 758 43.17 1.14 -33.46
N PHE A 759 42.71 2.38 -33.24
CA PHE A 759 41.30 2.76 -33.32
C PHE A 759 41.12 3.84 -34.40
N GLU A 760 40.15 3.69 -35.31
CA GLU A 760 39.92 4.61 -36.43
C GLU A 760 38.47 5.13 -36.48
N GLY A 761 38.25 6.35 -35.96
CA GLY A 761 36.91 6.98 -35.89
C GLY A 761 36.28 6.91 -34.49
N ASN A 762 34.95 7.08 -34.43
CA ASN A 762 34.18 7.06 -33.18
C ASN A 762 33.13 5.94 -33.17
N VAL A 763 32.59 5.65 -31.99
CA VAL A 763 31.55 4.62 -31.80
C VAL A 763 30.21 5.30 -31.51
N ASP A 764 29.19 4.98 -32.30
CA ASP A 764 27.83 5.46 -32.06
C ASP A 764 27.06 4.55 -31.08
N ARG A 765 25.80 4.89 -30.81
CA ARG A 765 24.94 4.09 -29.90
C ARG A 765 24.70 2.66 -30.37
N ARG A 766 24.76 2.40 -31.68
CA ARG A 766 24.63 1.05 -32.22
C ARG A 766 25.87 0.22 -31.91
N GLY A 767 27.06 0.79 -32.11
CA GLY A 767 28.33 0.11 -31.84
C GLY A 767 28.42 -0.49 -30.44
N ILE A 768 27.90 0.22 -29.43
CA ILE A 768 27.93 -0.26 -28.03
C ILE A 768 26.93 -1.39 -27.71
N ILE A 769 25.92 -1.66 -28.57
CA ILE A 769 24.93 -2.73 -28.33
C ILE A 769 25.61 -4.10 -28.26
N SER A 770 26.65 -4.30 -29.06
CA SER A 770 27.48 -5.51 -29.03
C SER A 770 28.09 -5.77 -27.65
N THR A 771 28.43 -4.71 -26.91
CA THR A 771 28.90 -4.81 -25.52
C THR A 771 27.80 -5.34 -24.63
N PHE A 772 26.55 -4.89 -24.84
CA PHE A 772 25.38 -5.43 -24.13
C PHE A 772 25.06 -6.88 -24.49
N GLN A 773 25.38 -7.35 -25.69
CA GLN A 773 25.24 -8.78 -26.06
C GLN A 773 26.20 -9.64 -25.23
N ILE A 774 27.45 -9.20 -25.10
CA ILE A 774 28.45 -9.89 -24.28
C ILE A 774 28.06 -9.81 -22.80
N LEU A 775 27.63 -8.63 -22.34
CA LEU A 775 27.06 -8.47 -20.99
C LEU A 775 25.84 -9.36 -20.78
N LYS A 776 25.00 -9.61 -21.80
CA LYS A 776 23.85 -10.52 -21.70
C LYS A 776 24.28 -11.97 -21.51
N ASP A 777 25.35 -12.40 -22.17
CA ASP A 777 25.93 -13.73 -22.00
C ASP A 777 26.60 -13.89 -20.61
N GLU A 778 27.03 -12.80 -19.98
CA GLU A 778 27.61 -12.75 -18.64
C GLU A 778 26.60 -12.61 -17.50
N ILE A 779 25.71 -11.63 -17.65
CA ILE A 779 24.70 -11.18 -16.69
C ILE A 779 23.41 -11.96 -16.90
N ALA A 780 23.43 -13.07 -17.65
CA ALA A 780 22.26 -13.89 -17.95
C ALA A 780 20.98 -13.06 -18.27
N LEU A 781 21.10 -11.98 -19.07
CA LEU A 781 19.97 -11.10 -19.47
C LEU A 781 18.96 -11.80 -20.41
N GLY A 782 18.89 -13.12 -20.38
CA GLY A 782 17.98 -13.93 -21.19
C GLY A 782 18.36 -15.41 -21.28
N ASN A 783 18.64 -16.10 -20.17
CA ASN A 783 18.74 -17.57 -20.17
C ASN A 783 17.53 -18.22 -19.47
N ALA A 784 16.39 -18.19 -20.15
CA ALA A 784 15.45 -19.31 -20.11
C ALA A 784 15.81 -20.23 -21.28
N GLY A 785 16.49 -21.35 -21.00
CA GLY A 785 16.59 -22.47 -21.96
C GLY A 785 17.99 -22.84 -22.46
N LYS A 786 18.91 -23.19 -21.57
CA LYS A 786 19.95 -24.21 -21.85
C LYS A 786 20.20 -25.08 -20.62
N ASN A 787 19.37 -26.12 -20.49
CA ASN A 787 19.73 -27.43 -19.93
C ASN A 787 18.95 -28.49 -20.69
#